data_AF-A0A844LJS5-F1
#
_entry.id   AF-A0A844LJS5-F1
#
_cell.length_a   1.000
_cell.length_b   1.000
_cell.length_c   1.000
_cell.angle_alpha   90.00
_cell.angle_beta   90.00
_cell.angle_gamma   90.00
#
_symmetry.space_group_name_H-M   'P 1'
#
loop_
_entity.id
_entity.type
_entity.pdbx_description
1 polymer ?
#
loop_
_entity_poly.entity_id
_entity_poly.type
_entity_poly.pdbx_seq_one_letter_code
_entity_poly.pdbx_strand_id
1 'polypeptide(L)'
;MNDFFTKYAPGSIAQKLINHASFTGGKVIVTGVNLTQTQAADLTKAFKEQFGSATTLEFQGTIAGVSHDDKLTVAKTNELYNNVEHLRDVIFVDRKLEGENGAIVVGDSGLRNNTGFTGINEATGTTIQDGKELTLIGGKSDGTGNRFTLAEKVITAVGTGAKLILGSLGIKDSSLYQGQASEVNLSNGGELRIAAGDYLVTNHTSSGGTTTVDKNSTFRSDNGTFTDKAVLENNGETVLGTLNGWNAAEVHNNGRLTINGNTQFGGRFINNANAKLVGTADIDGTLQNSQGAQLIANTVNINGTLRNFGYMEALDNSTVFGTLENPGEIRLFNTSIGSRGDGNIGTIGNTYTLKATGKTQVSGLIANASGAVAEFTGDDSELTILSGGVVSNNGTLIADSLVINNGGYFINGDNAQQTFTSSPLRLRAVARAVARATEQLKNLTVSEGGSKTNNGIAYYGTGSIAGEFVNAAGAEAYGGVSDIFVDGSGLGITNTGSIKNAGTFTFGGTLNNSGSITGDGLIVFKRAGLGNDTFTNAGQINVGSLEADNIKYVQTAGSLSSASGWFSNSTVDLTGGTIEHAVLGSGNTYNLGAGSGSNDAATFTVGTLDSSSVVNINRGATLRTEHIAMDGHKTTNLQGGRLSTTLDQVFADLDYSTLNL
;
A
#
# COMPACT_ATOMS: atom_id res chain seq x y z
N MET A 1 50.59 24.90 -48.40
CA MET A 1 50.93 23.52 -48.82
C MET A 1 51.08 22.60 -47.62
N ASN A 2 51.88 22.98 -46.60
CA ASN A 2 52.06 22.18 -45.39
C ASN A 2 50.72 21.86 -44.70
N ASP A 3 49.88 22.87 -44.48
CA ASP A 3 48.56 22.69 -43.86
C ASP A 3 47.63 21.79 -44.68
N PHE A 4 47.79 21.77 -46.00
CA PHE A 4 47.00 20.90 -46.88
C PHE A 4 47.37 19.43 -46.64
N PHE A 5 48.66 19.07 -46.74
CA PHE A 5 49.06 17.68 -46.56
C PHE A 5 48.85 17.17 -45.13
N THR A 6 49.05 18.01 -44.11
CA THR A 6 48.76 17.63 -42.71
C THR A 6 47.27 17.38 -42.47
N LYS A 7 46.37 18.03 -43.22
CA LYS A 7 44.92 17.85 -43.12
C LYS A 7 44.42 16.61 -43.86
N TYR A 8 45.00 16.30 -45.01
CA TYR A 8 44.49 15.27 -45.93
C TYR A 8 45.34 13.98 -45.99
N ALA A 9 46.46 13.91 -45.28
CA ALA A 9 47.27 12.71 -45.15
C ALA A 9 47.66 12.47 -43.68
N PRO A 10 47.75 11.20 -43.22
CA PRO A 10 48.09 10.91 -41.83
C PRO A 10 49.61 10.90 -41.57
N GLY A 11 49.99 11.42 -40.41
CA GLY A 11 51.30 11.17 -39.76
C GLY A 11 52.53 11.29 -40.66
N SER A 12 53.32 10.22 -40.74
CA SER A 12 54.59 10.19 -41.48
C SER A 12 54.41 10.31 -43.00
N ILE A 13 53.22 10.03 -43.54
CA ILE A 13 52.90 10.23 -44.96
C ILE A 13 52.78 11.72 -45.26
N ALA A 14 52.02 12.47 -44.46
CA ALA A 14 51.93 13.93 -44.61
C ALA A 14 53.31 14.59 -44.57
N GLN A 15 54.13 14.22 -43.59
CA GLN A 15 55.47 14.80 -43.47
C GLN A 15 56.36 14.47 -44.67
N LYS A 16 56.28 13.26 -45.22
CA LYS A 16 57.00 12.89 -46.45
C LYS A 16 56.51 13.67 -47.67
N LEU A 17 55.20 13.84 -47.82
CA LEU A 17 54.62 14.62 -48.91
C LEU A 17 55.04 16.08 -48.83
N ILE A 18 55.06 16.67 -47.63
CA ILE A 18 55.53 18.04 -47.39
C ILE A 18 57.00 18.18 -47.77
N ASN A 19 57.86 17.27 -47.30
CA ASN A 19 59.31 17.35 -47.48
C ASN A 19 59.73 17.17 -48.95
N HIS A 20 58.91 16.53 -49.78
CA HIS A 20 59.22 16.30 -51.20
C HIS A 20 58.34 17.10 -52.16
N ALA A 21 57.54 18.05 -51.66
CA ALA A 21 56.75 18.94 -52.48
C ALA A 21 57.61 20.09 -53.01
N SER A 22 57.57 20.31 -54.32
CA SER A 22 58.24 21.42 -55.00
C SER A 22 57.26 22.15 -55.92
N PHE A 23 57.51 23.43 -56.16
CA PHE A 23 56.72 24.23 -57.10
C PHE A 23 57.54 24.52 -58.35
N THR A 24 57.10 23.99 -59.50
CA THR A 24 57.78 24.16 -60.79
C THR A 24 56.77 24.43 -61.89
N GLY A 25 56.92 25.55 -62.61
CA GLY A 25 56.11 25.86 -63.80
C GLY A 25 54.60 25.98 -63.55
N GLY A 26 54.17 26.50 -62.39
CA GLY A 26 52.75 26.62 -62.05
C GLY A 26 52.12 25.33 -61.51
N LYS A 27 52.90 24.26 -61.36
CA LYS A 27 52.48 22.95 -60.84
C LYS A 27 53.17 22.64 -59.52
N VAL A 28 52.48 21.91 -58.66
CA VAL A 28 53.07 21.32 -57.46
C VAL A 28 53.42 19.88 -57.79
N ILE A 29 54.69 19.52 -57.65
CA ILE A 29 55.19 18.17 -57.90
C ILE A 29 55.69 17.61 -56.58
N VAL A 30 55.17 16.46 -56.18
CA VAL A 30 55.62 15.72 -55.00
C VAL A 30 56.34 14.45 -55.45
N THR A 31 57.63 14.37 -55.18
CA THR A 31 58.48 13.26 -55.64
C THR A 31 58.71 12.20 -54.56
N GLY A 32 59.13 11.01 -54.98
CA GLY A 32 59.42 9.90 -54.07
C GLY A 32 58.21 9.42 -53.27
N VAL A 33 57.00 9.59 -53.80
CA VAL A 33 55.79 9.19 -53.09
C VAL A 33 55.59 7.67 -53.11
N ASN A 34 54.98 7.15 -52.05
CA ASN A 34 54.45 5.79 -52.02
C ASN A 34 52.99 5.92 -51.55
N LEU A 35 52.07 5.95 -52.51
CA LEU A 35 50.65 6.21 -52.30
C LEU A 35 49.83 5.10 -52.96
N THR A 36 48.64 4.86 -52.44
CA THR A 36 47.62 4.12 -53.19
C THR A 36 47.01 5.00 -54.29
N GLN A 37 46.42 4.38 -55.31
CA GLN A 37 45.66 5.07 -56.37
C GLN A 37 44.53 5.92 -55.78
N THR A 38 43.82 5.43 -54.76
CA THR A 38 42.76 6.17 -54.05
C THR A 38 43.32 7.40 -53.34
N GLN A 39 44.41 7.26 -52.56
CA GLN A 39 45.03 8.39 -51.87
C GLN A 39 45.52 9.48 -52.84
N ALA A 40 46.12 9.08 -53.96
CA ALA A 40 46.57 10.03 -54.98
C ALA A 40 45.38 10.77 -55.63
N ALA A 41 44.28 10.06 -55.93
CA ALA A 41 43.07 10.65 -56.48
C ALA A 41 42.39 11.62 -55.49
N ASP A 42 42.24 11.22 -54.23
CA ASP A 42 41.61 12.02 -53.18
C ASP A 42 42.42 13.27 -52.86
N LEU A 43 43.75 13.15 -52.73
CA LEU A 43 44.63 14.31 -52.55
C LEU A 43 44.57 15.25 -53.75
N THR A 44 44.52 14.73 -54.98
CA THR A 44 44.38 15.56 -56.19
C THR A 44 43.03 16.28 -56.22
N LYS A 45 41.95 15.60 -55.82
CA LYS A 45 40.60 16.17 -55.73
C LYS A 45 40.54 17.27 -54.67
N ALA A 46 40.96 16.97 -53.44
CA ALA A 46 41.01 17.93 -52.35
C ALA A 46 41.89 19.14 -52.68
N PHE A 47 42.99 18.93 -53.42
CA PHE A 47 43.85 20.01 -53.87
C PHE A 47 43.14 20.97 -54.82
N LYS A 48 42.39 20.43 -55.80
CA LYS A 48 41.59 21.24 -56.72
C LYS A 48 40.44 21.96 -56.04
N GLU A 49 39.81 21.35 -55.04
CA GLU A 49 38.76 21.98 -54.23
C GLU A 49 39.33 23.15 -53.40
N GLN A 50 40.52 22.98 -52.81
CA GLN A 50 41.14 24.01 -51.97
C GLN A 50 41.79 25.15 -52.76
N PHE A 51 42.41 24.85 -53.91
CA PHE A 51 43.25 25.80 -54.66
C PHE A 51 42.71 26.15 -56.06
N GLY A 52 41.57 25.58 -56.47
CA GLY A 52 40.90 25.88 -57.74
C GLY A 52 41.24 24.89 -58.86
N SER A 53 40.30 24.70 -59.80
CA SER A 53 40.35 23.67 -60.84
C SER A 53 41.50 23.81 -61.85
N ALA A 54 42.05 25.02 -62.01
CA ALA A 54 43.19 25.31 -62.90
C ALA A 54 44.55 24.90 -62.30
N THR A 55 44.59 24.54 -61.01
CA THR A 55 45.83 24.13 -60.34
C THR A 55 46.15 22.66 -60.60
N THR A 56 47.44 22.32 -60.63
CA THR A 56 47.91 20.96 -60.92
C THR A 56 48.78 20.47 -59.76
N LEU A 57 48.38 19.35 -59.17
CA LEU A 57 49.15 18.55 -58.23
C LEU A 57 49.56 17.25 -58.93
N GLU A 58 50.85 16.99 -59.00
CA GLU A 58 51.43 15.82 -59.66
C GLU A 58 52.24 15.00 -58.64
N PHE A 59 51.99 13.69 -58.63
CA PHE A 59 52.67 12.74 -57.77
C PHE A 59 53.62 11.88 -58.59
N GLN A 60 54.90 11.87 -58.22
CA GLN A 60 55.95 11.09 -58.89
C GLN A 60 56.52 10.06 -57.91
N GLY A 61 56.26 8.79 -58.16
CA GLY A 61 56.66 7.68 -57.29
C GLY A 61 55.83 6.42 -57.52
N THR A 62 55.82 5.51 -56.54
CA THR A 62 54.99 4.32 -56.59
C THR A 62 53.55 4.69 -56.25
N ILE A 63 52.66 4.59 -57.24
CA ILE A 63 51.22 4.80 -57.07
C ILE A 63 50.52 3.49 -57.45
N ALA A 64 50.30 2.63 -56.47
CA ALA A 64 49.80 1.28 -56.70
C ALA A 64 48.88 0.80 -55.58
N GLY A 65 47.89 -0.02 -55.92
CA GLY A 65 46.86 -0.49 -55.01
C GLY A 65 45.71 0.51 -54.82
N VAL A 66 44.56 0.03 -54.39
CA VAL A 66 43.40 0.84 -54.00
C VAL A 66 43.35 0.91 -52.47
N SER A 67 43.20 2.11 -51.91
CA SER A 67 42.81 2.25 -50.51
C SER A 67 41.39 1.73 -50.39
N HIS A 68 41.18 0.78 -49.49
CA HIS A 68 39.85 0.30 -49.18
C HIS A 68 39.21 1.30 -48.22
N ASP A 69 37.89 1.49 -48.35
CA ASP A 69 37.14 2.35 -47.43
C ASP A 69 37.37 1.85 -45.99
N ASP A 70 37.62 2.78 -45.07
CA ASP A 70 37.87 2.49 -43.66
C ASP A 70 36.57 2.12 -42.91
N LYS A 71 35.46 2.02 -43.64
CA LYS A 71 34.15 1.60 -43.18
C LYS A 71 34.14 0.12 -42.85
N LEU A 72 33.73 -0.20 -41.63
CA LEU A 72 33.46 -1.58 -41.21
C LEU A 72 32.06 -1.95 -41.68
N THR A 73 31.94 -2.46 -42.90
CA THR A 73 30.70 -3.09 -43.39
C THR A 73 30.61 -4.54 -42.92
N VAL A 74 29.45 -5.20 -43.06
CA VAL A 74 29.30 -6.64 -42.75
C VAL A 74 30.29 -7.48 -43.56
N ALA A 75 30.44 -7.19 -44.86
CA ALA A 75 31.37 -7.90 -45.74
C ALA A 75 32.83 -7.70 -45.28
N LYS A 76 33.21 -6.45 -44.98
CA LYS A 76 34.57 -6.15 -44.54
C LYS A 76 34.89 -6.78 -43.18
N THR A 77 33.94 -6.77 -42.25
CA THR A 77 34.10 -7.40 -40.95
C THR A 77 34.30 -8.92 -41.12
N ASN A 78 33.46 -9.60 -41.90
CA ASN A 78 33.65 -11.03 -42.18
C ASN A 78 35.00 -11.34 -42.87
N GLU A 79 35.46 -10.48 -43.78
CA GLU A 79 36.78 -10.59 -44.42
C GLU A 79 37.92 -10.52 -43.38
N LEU A 80 37.87 -9.53 -42.47
CA LEU A 80 38.84 -9.37 -41.39
C LEU A 80 38.87 -10.61 -40.49
N TYR A 81 37.72 -11.14 -40.11
CA TYR A 81 37.62 -12.35 -39.29
C TYR A 81 38.22 -13.60 -39.96
N ASN A 82 38.00 -13.76 -41.27
CA ASN A 82 38.51 -14.91 -42.02
C ASN A 82 40.03 -14.86 -42.19
N ASN A 83 40.57 -13.65 -42.37
CA ASN A 83 41.98 -13.45 -42.72
C ASN A 83 42.86 -13.13 -41.50
N VAL A 84 42.30 -12.70 -40.38
CA VAL A 84 43.04 -12.22 -39.21
C VAL A 84 42.54 -12.90 -37.93
N GLU A 85 43.27 -13.93 -37.49
CA GLU A 85 42.87 -14.77 -36.35
C GLU A 85 42.66 -13.99 -35.04
N HIS A 86 43.49 -12.99 -34.76
CA HIS A 86 43.38 -12.17 -33.55
C HIS A 86 42.27 -11.11 -33.59
N LEU A 87 41.60 -10.95 -34.73
CA LEU A 87 40.40 -10.10 -34.86
C LEU A 87 39.11 -10.92 -34.72
N ARG A 88 39.21 -12.18 -34.30
CA ARG A 88 38.05 -12.98 -33.94
C ARG A 88 37.56 -12.57 -32.56
N ASP A 89 36.24 -12.45 -32.42
CA ASP A 89 35.52 -12.07 -31.20
C ASP A 89 35.98 -10.74 -30.57
N VAL A 90 36.45 -9.80 -31.41
CA VAL A 90 36.90 -8.48 -30.95
C VAL A 90 35.76 -7.48 -30.88
N ILE A 91 35.96 -6.48 -30.02
CA ILE A 91 35.11 -5.32 -29.88
C ILE A 91 35.86 -4.12 -30.49
N PHE A 92 35.33 -3.57 -31.59
CA PHE A 92 35.83 -2.35 -32.20
C PHE A 92 35.38 -1.14 -31.37
N VAL A 93 36.31 -0.57 -30.61
CA VAL A 93 36.03 0.49 -29.61
C VAL A 93 35.94 1.91 -30.20
N ASP A 94 36.24 2.07 -31.48
CA ASP A 94 36.40 3.38 -32.15
C ASP A 94 35.63 3.50 -33.48
N ARG A 95 34.94 2.45 -33.91
CA ARG A 95 34.24 2.38 -35.21
C ARG A 95 32.80 1.95 -35.06
N LYS A 96 31.94 2.38 -36.00
CA LYS A 96 30.57 1.90 -36.16
C LYS A 96 30.52 0.77 -37.19
N LEU A 97 29.50 -0.07 -37.12
CA LEU A 97 29.12 -0.98 -38.20
C LEU A 97 28.28 -0.22 -39.23
N GLU A 98 28.71 -0.25 -40.48
CA GLU A 98 28.04 0.43 -41.59
C GLU A 98 27.08 -0.53 -42.29
N GLY A 99 25.78 -0.19 -42.30
CA GLY A 99 24.71 -0.97 -42.91
C GLY A 99 24.46 -0.68 -44.40
N GLU A 100 25.07 0.39 -44.93
CA GLU A 100 25.01 0.77 -46.36
C GLU A 100 23.57 0.93 -46.90
N ASN A 101 22.66 1.43 -46.07
CA ASN A 101 21.22 1.57 -46.31
C ASN A 101 20.49 0.23 -46.52
N GLY A 102 21.09 -0.87 -46.03
CA GLY A 102 20.51 -2.22 -46.02
C GLY A 102 20.13 -2.71 -44.62
N ALA A 103 19.47 -3.86 -44.57
CA ALA A 103 19.23 -4.58 -43.33
C ALA A 103 20.48 -5.33 -42.90
N ILE A 104 20.79 -5.30 -41.60
CA ILE A 104 21.89 -6.04 -41.01
C ILE A 104 21.34 -7.30 -40.35
N VAL A 105 21.95 -8.45 -40.65
CA VAL A 105 21.74 -9.68 -39.90
C VAL A 105 23.05 -10.02 -39.18
N VAL A 106 22.99 -10.22 -37.87
CA VAL A 106 24.05 -10.83 -37.05
C VAL A 106 23.64 -12.27 -36.81
N GLY A 107 24.23 -13.18 -37.56
CA GLY A 107 23.74 -14.54 -37.78
C GLY A 107 24.50 -15.22 -38.91
N ASP A 108 24.24 -16.49 -39.17
CA ASP A 108 25.03 -17.29 -40.12
C ASP A 108 24.93 -16.75 -41.57
N SER A 109 23.83 -16.07 -41.88
CA SER A 109 23.56 -15.43 -43.19
C SER A 109 24.12 -14.01 -43.34
N GLY A 110 24.66 -13.40 -42.27
CA GLY A 110 25.14 -12.02 -42.27
C GLY A 110 26.51 -11.88 -41.60
N LEU A 111 26.60 -11.09 -40.53
CA LEU A 111 27.79 -11.03 -39.68
C LEU A 111 27.88 -12.32 -38.86
N ARG A 112 28.83 -13.19 -39.21
CA ARG A 112 28.82 -14.61 -38.80
C ARG A 112 29.36 -14.88 -37.40
N ASN A 113 30.08 -13.91 -36.85
CA ASN A 113 30.80 -14.05 -35.60
C ASN A 113 30.31 -13.01 -34.60
N ASN A 114 30.56 -13.28 -33.31
CA ASN A 114 30.27 -12.32 -32.26
C ASN A 114 31.23 -11.13 -32.40
N THR A 115 30.69 -9.92 -32.39
CA THR A 115 31.48 -8.69 -32.61
C THR A 115 30.90 -7.56 -31.77
N GLY A 116 31.75 -6.59 -31.42
CA GLY A 116 31.30 -5.32 -30.88
C GLY A 116 31.68 -4.09 -31.71
N PHE A 117 30.89 -3.03 -31.61
CA PHE A 117 31.12 -1.73 -32.26
C PHE A 117 30.72 -0.59 -31.32
N THR A 118 31.09 0.65 -31.65
CA THR A 118 30.57 1.84 -30.95
C THR A 118 29.07 2.06 -31.20
N GLY A 119 28.59 1.70 -32.38
CA GLY A 119 27.19 1.79 -32.81
C GLY A 119 27.00 1.28 -34.24
N ILE A 120 25.82 1.52 -34.79
CA ILE A 120 25.42 1.14 -36.14
C ILE A 120 25.05 2.41 -36.91
N ASN A 121 25.47 2.50 -38.17
CA ASN A 121 25.16 3.60 -39.06
C ASN A 121 24.46 3.09 -40.33
N GLU A 122 23.56 3.89 -40.89
CA GLU A 122 22.88 3.64 -42.18
C GLU A 122 22.29 2.22 -42.31
N ALA A 123 21.72 1.63 -41.26
CA ALA A 123 21.00 0.36 -41.35
C ALA A 123 19.49 0.60 -41.39
N THR A 124 18.75 -0.14 -42.22
CA THR A 124 17.27 -0.08 -42.23
C THR A 124 16.64 -0.82 -41.05
N GLY A 125 17.42 -1.69 -40.39
CA GLY A 125 17.07 -2.49 -39.23
C GLY A 125 18.18 -3.51 -38.96
N THR A 126 18.28 -4.01 -37.73
CA THR A 126 19.27 -5.02 -37.33
C THR A 126 18.60 -6.22 -36.68
N THR A 127 18.89 -7.43 -37.15
CA THR A 127 18.39 -8.68 -36.55
C THR A 127 19.56 -9.51 -36.05
N ILE A 128 19.54 -9.89 -34.77
CA ILE A 128 20.47 -10.81 -34.13
C ILE A 128 19.76 -12.14 -33.97
N GLN A 129 20.36 -13.21 -34.48
CA GLN A 129 19.77 -14.54 -34.54
C GLN A 129 20.85 -15.63 -34.52
N ASP A 130 20.46 -16.89 -34.67
CA ASP A 130 21.38 -18.05 -34.80
C ASP A 130 22.37 -18.18 -33.62
N GLY A 131 21.95 -17.76 -32.42
CA GLY A 131 22.76 -17.82 -31.20
C GLY A 131 23.94 -16.85 -31.15
N LYS A 132 23.95 -15.80 -31.99
CA LYS A 132 25.03 -14.81 -32.04
C LYS A 132 24.85 -13.65 -31.07
N GLU A 133 25.95 -12.96 -30.79
CA GLU A 133 25.97 -11.80 -29.91
C GLU A 133 26.47 -10.55 -30.65
N LEU A 134 25.82 -9.41 -30.40
CA LEU A 134 26.24 -8.08 -30.87
C LEU A 134 26.45 -7.17 -29.66
N THR A 135 27.64 -6.59 -29.53
CA THR A 135 27.94 -5.59 -28.49
C THR A 135 27.95 -4.17 -29.06
N LEU A 136 27.18 -3.25 -28.49
CA LEU A 136 27.22 -1.83 -28.83
C LEU A 136 27.68 -1.00 -27.63
N ILE A 137 28.83 -0.34 -27.76
CA ILE A 137 29.50 0.35 -26.65
C ILE A 137 28.92 1.75 -26.39
N GLY A 138 28.45 2.43 -27.43
CA GLY A 138 28.08 3.84 -27.34
C GLY A 138 29.29 4.77 -27.27
N GLY A 139 29.08 5.93 -26.68
CA GLY A 139 30.10 6.98 -26.53
C GLY A 139 30.26 7.42 -25.08
N LYS A 140 31.43 7.94 -24.73
CA LYS A 140 31.66 8.53 -23.40
C LYS A 140 30.78 9.77 -23.23
N SER A 141 30.15 9.91 -22.07
CA SER A 141 29.34 11.09 -21.75
C SER A 141 30.18 12.37 -21.85
N ASP A 142 29.67 13.36 -22.56
CA ASP A 142 30.28 14.68 -22.73
C ASP A 142 29.72 15.73 -21.75
N GLY A 143 28.81 15.31 -20.86
CA GLY A 143 28.13 16.17 -19.89
C GLY A 143 27.04 17.08 -20.48
N THR A 144 26.76 17.01 -21.78
CA THR A 144 25.72 17.85 -22.43
C THR A 144 24.30 17.30 -22.26
N GLY A 145 24.17 16.05 -21.82
CA GLY A 145 22.90 15.33 -21.73
C GLY A 145 22.50 14.60 -23.03
N ASN A 146 23.19 14.84 -24.14
CA ASN A 146 22.94 14.13 -25.40
C ASN A 146 23.56 12.73 -25.37
N ARG A 147 22.78 11.71 -25.71
CA ARG A 147 23.25 10.32 -25.77
C ARG A 147 23.80 9.98 -27.15
N PHE A 148 24.83 9.15 -27.18
CA PHE A 148 25.35 8.61 -28.43
C PHE A 148 24.29 7.73 -29.10
N THR A 149 23.96 7.99 -30.37
CA THR A 149 23.02 7.14 -31.11
C THR A 149 23.67 5.80 -31.45
N LEU A 150 23.20 4.74 -30.77
CA LEU A 150 23.63 3.35 -30.99
C LEU A 150 23.07 2.81 -32.30
N ALA A 151 21.79 3.05 -32.57
CA ALA A 151 21.12 2.69 -33.81
C ALA A 151 19.89 3.60 -34.01
N GLU A 152 19.68 4.04 -35.24
CA GLU A 152 18.52 4.88 -35.60
C GLU A 152 17.24 4.06 -35.82
N LYS A 153 17.39 2.79 -36.19
CA LYS A 153 16.31 1.85 -36.50
C LYS A 153 16.26 0.71 -35.48
N VAL A 154 15.19 -0.07 -35.56
CA VAL A 154 14.92 -1.21 -34.68
C VAL A 154 16.07 -2.21 -34.66
N ILE A 155 16.40 -2.68 -33.46
CA ILE A 155 17.25 -3.85 -33.25
C ILE A 155 16.39 -4.98 -32.70
N THR A 156 16.41 -6.14 -33.35
CA THR A 156 15.66 -7.33 -32.92
C THR A 156 16.63 -8.42 -32.53
N ALA A 157 16.46 -9.05 -31.36
CA ALA A 157 17.14 -10.30 -31.02
C ALA A 157 16.10 -11.43 -30.96
N VAL A 158 16.31 -12.49 -31.75
CA VAL A 158 15.36 -13.58 -31.90
C VAL A 158 16.02 -14.94 -31.78
N GLY A 159 15.44 -15.80 -30.94
CA GLY A 159 15.92 -17.16 -30.73
C GLY A 159 16.89 -17.28 -29.56
N THR A 160 16.96 -18.48 -28.98
CA THR A 160 17.85 -18.80 -27.87
C THR A 160 19.31 -18.49 -28.21
N GLY A 161 19.98 -17.74 -27.32
CA GLY A 161 21.38 -17.35 -27.46
C GLY A 161 21.61 -16.10 -28.31
N ALA A 162 20.60 -15.59 -29.03
CA ALA A 162 20.70 -14.32 -29.73
C ALA A 162 20.70 -13.16 -28.72
N LYS A 163 21.77 -12.37 -28.68
CA LYS A 163 21.97 -11.38 -27.60
C LYS A 163 22.45 -10.02 -28.11
N LEU A 164 21.74 -8.96 -27.72
CA LEU A 164 22.23 -7.59 -27.78
C LEU A 164 22.87 -7.22 -26.43
N ILE A 165 24.13 -6.80 -26.45
CA ILE A 165 24.85 -6.30 -25.27
C ILE A 165 25.07 -4.79 -25.44
N LEU A 166 24.62 -4.00 -24.48
CA LEU A 166 24.90 -2.56 -24.42
C LEU A 166 25.96 -2.27 -23.36
N GLY A 167 27.03 -1.63 -23.79
CA GLY A 167 28.22 -1.36 -22.99
C GLY A 167 29.19 -2.54 -22.87
N SER A 168 30.35 -2.27 -22.29
CA SER A 168 31.42 -3.27 -22.12
C SER A 168 32.21 -3.01 -20.85
N LEU A 169 32.52 -4.08 -20.11
CA LEU A 169 33.44 -4.05 -18.97
C LEU A 169 34.91 -4.05 -19.39
N GLY A 170 35.22 -4.34 -20.66
CA GLY A 170 36.57 -4.41 -21.19
C GLY A 170 37.22 -3.04 -21.46
N ILE A 171 36.48 -1.94 -21.25
CA ILE A 171 36.94 -0.57 -21.50
C ILE A 171 37.14 0.21 -20.20
N LYS A 172 38.17 1.06 -20.18
CA LYS A 172 38.44 1.93 -19.03
C LYS A 172 37.31 2.95 -18.85
N ASP A 173 36.93 3.20 -17.60
CA ASP A 173 35.83 4.08 -17.21
C ASP A 173 34.48 3.70 -17.86
N SER A 174 34.21 2.39 -17.99
CA SER A 174 33.00 1.85 -18.64
C SER A 174 31.68 2.45 -18.11
N SER A 175 31.62 2.85 -16.84
CA SER A 175 30.47 3.52 -16.24
C SER A 175 30.14 4.90 -16.83
N LEU A 176 31.08 5.54 -17.52
CA LEU A 176 30.90 6.85 -18.15
C LEU A 176 30.36 6.75 -19.58
N TYR A 177 30.20 5.54 -20.12
CA TYR A 177 29.68 5.35 -21.46
C TYR A 177 28.16 5.37 -21.46
N GLN A 178 27.60 5.95 -22.51
CA GLN A 178 26.17 6.09 -22.69
C GLN A 178 25.78 5.90 -24.15
N GLY A 179 24.53 5.48 -24.36
CA GLY A 179 23.97 5.34 -25.68
C GLY A 179 22.44 5.41 -25.69
N GLN A 180 21.88 5.58 -26.88
CA GLN A 180 20.45 5.51 -27.13
C GLN A 180 20.12 4.68 -28.36
N ALA A 181 19.09 3.84 -28.27
CA ALA A 181 18.45 3.17 -29.38
C ALA A 181 16.97 3.58 -29.44
N SER A 182 16.41 3.66 -30.65
CA SER A 182 15.00 4.00 -30.83
C SER A 182 14.08 2.85 -30.38
N GLU A 183 14.41 1.62 -30.77
CA GLU A 183 13.57 0.45 -30.50
C GLU A 183 14.42 -0.82 -30.36
N VAL A 184 14.12 -1.63 -29.34
CA VAL A 184 14.71 -2.97 -29.19
C VAL A 184 13.61 -3.98 -28.91
N ASN A 185 13.54 -5.01 -29.76
CA ASN A 185 12.56 -6.09 -29.69
C ASN A 185 13.23 -7.44 -29.40
N LEU A 186 12.75 -8.15 -28.38
CA LEU A 186 13.19 -9.51 -28.05
C LEU A 186 12.06 -10.49 -28.34
N SER A 187 12.40 -11.62 -28.94
CA SER A 187 11.43 -12.70 -29.17
C SER A 187 12.06 -14.08 -29.06
N ASN A 188 11.25 -15.07 -28.65
CA ASN A 188 11.61 -16.50 -28.67
C ASN A 188 12.95 -16.82 -27.97
N GLY A 189 13.20 -16.25 -26.79
CA GLY A 189 14.43 -16.47 -26.02
C GLY A 189 15.58 -15.53 -26.36
N GLY A 190 15.37 -14.50 -27.19
CA GLY A 190 16.36 -13.44 -27.43
C GLY A 190 16.63 -12.61 -26.17
N GLU A 191 17.82 -12.02 -26.10
CA GLU A 191 18.33 -11.34 -24.90
C GLU A 191 18.79 -9.90 -25.14
N LEU A 192 18.49 -9.00 -24.20
CA LEU A 192 19.12 -7.69 -24.04
C LEU A 192 19.92 -7.68 -22.74
N ARG A 193 21.20 -7.34 -22.77
CA ARG A 193 22.02 -7.17 -21.58
C ARG A 193 22.62 -5.77 -21.52
N ILE A 194 22.35 -5.05 -20.45
CA ILE A 194 23.05 -3.80 -20.13
C ILE A 194 24.23 -4.13 -19.23
N ALA A 195 25.44 -4.17 -19.80
CA ALA A 195 26.62 -4.70 -19.14
C ALA A 195 27.39 -3.66 -18.31
N ALA A 196 27.45 -2.40 -18.77
CA ALA A 196 28.11 -1.29 -18.07
C ALA A 196 27.82 0.06 -18.73
N GLY A 197 27.52 1.09 -17.94
CA GLY A 197 27.19 2.44 -18.43
C GLY A 197 25.69 2.76 -18.31
N ASP A 198 25.23 3.81 -18.99
CA ASP A 198 23.84 4.28 -18.96
C ASP A 198 23.24 4.26 -20.38
N TYR A 199 22.21 3.43 -20.62
CA TYR A 199 21.61 3.27 -21.95
C TYR A 199 20.12 3.50 -21.95
N LEU A 200 19.65 4.24 -22.95
CA LEU A 200 18.25 4.47 -23.24
C LEU A 200 17.80 3.62 -24.43
N VAL A 201 16.76 2.84 -24.25
CA VAL A 201 15.99 2.25 -25.35
C VAL A 201 14.62 2.88 -25.31
N THR A 202 14.31 3.77 -26.24
CA THR A 202 13.05 4.56 -26.18
C THR A 202 11.84 3.62 -26.07
N ASN A 203 11.73 2.64 -26.97
CA ASN A 203 10.69 1.60 -26.92
C ASN A 203 11.33 0.22 -26.78
N HIS A 204 11.08 -0.46 -25.66
CA HIS A 204 11.55 -1.82 -25.45
C HIS A 204 10.38 -2.78 -25.34
N THR A 205 10.38 -3.80 -26.20
CA THR A 205 9.39 -4.88 -26.17
C THR A 205 10.10 -6.23 -26.07
N SER A 206 9.66 -7.08 -25.14
CA SER A 206 10.14 -8.45 -25.02
C SER A 206 8.96 -9.41 -24.98
N SER A 207 8.96 -10.38 -25.89
CA SER A 207 7.97 -11.46 -25.94
C SER A 207 8.67 -12.81 -25.78
N GLY A 208 8.66 -13.35 -24.56
CA GLY A 208 9.42 -14.55 -24.21
C GLY A 208 10.95 -14.41 -24.29
N GLY A 209 11.48 -13.18 -24.22
CA GLY A 209 12.91 -12.88 -24.13
C GLY A 209 13.33 -12.40 -22.75
N THR A 210 14.63 -12.19 -22.55
CA THR A 210 15.20 -11.77 -21.25
C THR A 210 15.96 -10.45 -21.39
N THR A 211 15.65 -9.51 -20.50
CA THR A 211 16.38 -8.26 -20.35
C THR A 211 17.11 -8.26 -19.01
N THR A 212 18.43 -8.17 -19.04
CA THR A 212 19.29 -8.18 -17.84
C THR A 212 20.00 -6.85 -17.69
N VAL A 213 19.91 -6.25 -16.51
CA VAL A 213 20.65 -5.04 -16.16
C VAL A 213 21.69 -5.42 -15.12
N ASP A 214 22.97 -5.39 -15.50
CA ASP A 214 24.05 -5.79 -14.60
C ASP A 214 24.26 -4.76 -13.48
N LYS A 215 24.90 -5.21 -12.40
CA LYS A 215 25.25 -4.33 -11.27
C LYS A 215 26.11 -3.16 -11.73
N ASN A 216 25.81 -1.96 -11.22
CA ASN A 216 26.43 -0.68 -11.59
C ASN A 216 26.18 -0.23 -13.04
N SER A 217 25.15 -0.77 -13.69
CA SER A 217 24.66 -0.30 -15.00
C SER A 217 23.31 0.37 -14.84
N THR A 218 22.96 1.23 -15.79
CA THR A 218 21.66 1.92 -15.84
C THR A 218 20.96 1.61 -17.16
N PHE A 219 19.75 1.07 -17.05
CA PHE A 219 18.83 0.90 -18.16
C PHE A 219 17.71 1.93 -18.08
N ARG A 220 17.39 2.56 -19.20
CA ARG A 220 16.28 3.49 -19.33
C ARG A 220 15.40 3.11 -20.50
N SER A 221 14.09 3.27 -20.34
CA SER A 221 13.16 3.16 -21.45
C SER A 221 11.94 4.05 -21.22
N ASP A 222 11.39 4.63 -22.27
CA ASP A 222 10.13 5.37 -22.15
C ASP A 222 8.95 4.39 -22.04
N ASN A 223 9.03 3.25 -22.73
CA ASN A 223 8.05 2.17 -22.62
C ASN A 223 8.72 0.78 -22.55
N GLY A 224 8.54 0.08 -21.42
CA GLY A 224 8.91 -1.31 -21.25
C GLY A 224 7.70 -2.25 -21.30
N THR A 225 7.61 -3.08 -22.34
CA THR A 225 6.56 -4.09 -22.50
C THR A 225 7.15 -5.50 -22.43
N PHE A 226 6.60 -6.34 -21.55
CA PHE A 226 7.02 -7.72 -21.32
C PHE A 226 5.82 -8.66 -21.44
N THR A 227 5.89 -9.63 -22.35
CA THR A 227 4.81 -10.59 -22.62
C THR A 227 5.35 -12.01 -22.76
N ASP A 228 4.46 -12.99 -22.73
CA ASP A 228 4.73 -14.39 -23.04
C ASP A 228 5.94 -14.98 -22.29
N LYS A 229 5.94 -14.83 -20.96
CA LYS A 229 7.04 -15.24 -20.06
C LYS A 229 8.35 -14.47 -20.23
N ALA A 230 8.31 -13.27 -20.82
CA ALA A 230 9.47 -12.38 -20.84
C ALA A 230 9.92 -12.02 -19.42
N VAL A 231 11.23 -11.86 -19.24
CA VAL A 231 11.85 -11.59 -17.94
C VAL A 231 12.62 -10.26 -17.99
N LEU A 232 12.41 -9.41 -16.98
CA LEU A 232 13.31 -8.30 -16.64
C LEU A 232 14.05 -8.65 -15.35
N GLU A 233 15.37 -8.83 -15.46
CA GLU A 233 16.29 -9.11 -14.36
C GLU A 233 17.13 -7.86 -14.05
N ASN A 234 16.71 -7.06 -13.07
CA ASN A 234 17.35 -5.80 -12.72
C ASN A 234 18.29 -5.94 -11.52
N ASN A 235 19.60 -6.06 -11.78
CA ASN A 235 20.65 -6.05 -10.76
C ASN A 235 21.36 -4.68 -10.61
N GLY A 236 21.03 -3.73 -11.48
CA GLY A 236 21.57 -2.36 -11.49
C GLY A 236 20.50 -1.32 -11.18
N GLU A 237 20.43 -0.28 -12.00
CA GLU A 237 19.37 0.73 -11.98
C GLU A 237 18.52 0.64 -13.25
N THR A 238 17.20 0.58 -13.10
CA THR A 238 16.25 0.63 -14.20
C THR A 238 15.28 1.79 -14.01
N VAL A 239 15.11 2.60 -15.06
CA VAL A 239 14.14 3.71 -15.08
C VAL A 239 13.21 3.53 -16.28
N LEU A 240 11.92 3.33 -16.03
CA LEU A 240 10.92 3.17 -17.09
C LEU A 240 9.93 4.35 -17.09
N GLY A 241 9.49 4.80 -18.27
CA GLY A 241 8.34 5.69 -18.39
C GLY A 241 7.04 4.93 -18.10
N THR A 242 6.87 3.75 -18.68
CA THR A 242 5.76 2.82 -18.38
C THR A 242 6.26 1.39 -18.26
N LEU A 243 5.54 0.58 -17.47
CA LEU A 243 5.76 -0.87 -17.39
C LEU A 243 4.45 -1.59 -17.72
N ASN A 244 4.47 -2.43 -18.76
CA ASN A 244 3.37 -3.31 -19.13
C ASN A 244 3.85 -4.76 -19.08
N GLY A 245 3.28 -5.58 -18.20
CA GLY A 245 3.66 -6.98 -18.04
C GLY A 245 2.46 -7.93 -18.08
N TRP A 246 2.39 -8.82 -19.06
CA TRP A 246 1.24 -9.73 -19.26
C TRP A 246 1.70 -11.15 -19.60
N ASN A 247 0.75 -12.10 -19.68
CA ASN A 247 0.99 -13.47 -20.13
C ASN A 247 2.17 -14.14 -19.40
N ALA A 248 2.14 -14.12 -18.07
CA ALA A 248 3.17 -14.67 -17.19
C ALA A 248 4.56 -14.01 -17.31
N ALA A 249 4.64 -12.75 -17.76
CA ALA A 249 5.87 -11.95 -17.67
C ALA A 249 6.39 -11.84 -16.22
N GLU A 250 7.70 -11.69 -16.07
CA GLU A 250 8.36 -11.60 -14.77
C GLU A 250 9.25 -10.36 -14.67
N VAL A 251 9.20 -9.71 -13.51
CA VAL A 251 10.11 -8.60 -13.16
C VAL A 251 10.77 -8.95 -11.84
N HIS A 252 12.10 -9.01 -11.84
CA HIS A 252 12.94 -9.28 -10.68
C HIS A 252 13.78 -8.03 -10.42
N ASN A 253 13.44 -7.27 -9.38
CA ASN A 253 14.18 -6.08 -8.99
C ASN A 253 15.11 -6.38 -7.81
N ASN A 254 16.40 -6.54 -8.10
CA ASN A 254 17.46 -6.76 -7.10
C ASN A 254 18.31 -5.50 -6.85
N GLY A 255 18.07 -4.41 -7.58
CA GLY A 255 18.79 -3.14 -7.47
C GLY A 255 17.86 -1.95 -7.19
N ARG A 256 17.81 -1.01 -8.13
CA ARG A 256 16.90 0.16 -8.06
C ARG A 256 15.99 0.17 -9.27
N LEU A 257 14.69 0.24 -9.05
CA LEU A 257 13.69 0.37 -10.10
C LEU A 257 12.85 1.63 -9.88
N THR A 258 12.73 2.45 -10.90
CA THR A 258 11.82 3.61 -10.91
C THR A 258 10.93 3.53 -12.13
N ILE A 259 9.62 3.63 -11.94
CA ILE A 259 8.63 3.72 -13.01
C ILE A 259 7.94 5.07 -12.87
N ASN A 260 8.16 5.96 -13.84
CA ASN A 260 7.71 7.34 -13.78
C ASN A 260 6.23 7.51 -14.12
N GLY A 261 5.67 6.60 -14.92
CA GLY A 261 4.26 6.55 -15.29
C GLY A 261 3.59 5.28 -14.78
N ASN A 262 2.64 4.76 -15.56
CA ASN A 262 1.78 3.66 -15.11
C ASN A 262 2.51 2.31 -15.13
N THR A 263 2.16 1.48 -14.16
CA THR A 263 2.52 0.07 -14.09
C THR A 263 1.26 -0.76 -14.25
N GLN A 264 1.16 -1.52 -15.33
CA GLN A 264 0.08 -2.49 -15.54
C GLN A 264 0.68 -3.89 -15.57
N PHE A 265 0.34 -4.71 -14.59
CA PHE A 265 1.09 -5.94 -14.38
C PHE A 265 0.21 -7.13 -13.98
N GLY A 266 -0.02 -8.02 -14.95
CA GLY A 266 -0.69 -9.32 -14.79
C GLY A 266 0.24 -10.50 -14.53
N GLY A 267 1.55 -10.29 -14.52
CA GLY A 267 2.58 -11.32 -14.33
C GLY A 267 3.05 -11.52 -12.88
N ARG A 268 4.32 -11.89 -12.69
CA ARG A 268 4.98 -11.98 -11.37
C ARG A 268 6.06 -10.91 -11.18
N PHE A 269 5.84 -9.97 -10.27
CA PHE A 269 6.80 -8.91 -9.94
C PHE A 269 7.37 -9.17 -8.54
N ILE A 270 8.67 -9.45 -8.46
CA ILE A 270 9.40 -9.57 -7.20
C ILE A 270 10.30 -8.35 -7.01
N ASN A 271 10.05 -7.60 -5.94
CA ASN A 271 10.93 -6.55 -5.46
C ASN A 271 11.78 -7.04 -4.29
N ASN A 272 13.09 -7.17 -4.49
CA ASN A 272 14.06 -7.55 -3.48
C ASN A 272 14.86 -6.35 -2.94
N ALA A 273 14.65 -5.15 -3.49
CA ALA A 273 15.43 -3.96 -3.15
C ALA A 273 14.54 -2.70 -3.17
N ASN A 274 14.93 -1.63 -3.89
CA ASN A 274 14.19 -0.37 -3.91
C ASN A 274 13.37 -0.24 -5.20
N ALA A 275 12.06 -0.12 -5.07
CA ALA A 275 11.15 0.16 -6.17
C ALA A 275 10.33 1.43 -5.90
N LYS A 276 10.22 2.30 -6.90
CA LYS A 276 9.37 3.49 -6.89
C LYS A 276 8.41 3.48 -8.08
N LEU A 277 7.11 3.43 -7.82
CA LEU A 277 6.03 3.41 -8.83
C LEU A 277 5.25 4.72 -8.76
N VAL A 278 5.61 5.69 -9.60
CA VAL A 278 5.11 7.07 -9.49
C VAL A 278 3.72 7.25 -10.09
N GLY A 279 3.38 6.53 -11.17
CA GLY A 279 2.02 6.54 -11.71
C GLY A 279 1.08 5.60 -10.95
N THR A 280 -0.02 5.21 -11.61
CA THR A 280 -0.92 4.19 -11.09
C THR A 280 -0.28 2.81 -11.25
N ALA A 281 -0.26 2.04 -10.16
CA ALA A 281 0.17 0.64 -10.15
C ALA A 281 -1.05 -0.29 -10.11
N ASP A 282 -1.45 -0.79 -11.28
CA ASP A 282 -2.49 -1.80 -11.46
C ASP A 282 -1.86 -3.20 -11.40
N ILE A 283 -2.13 -3.92 -10.30
CA ILE A 283 -1.58 -5.25 -10.03
C ILE A 283 -2.69 -6.28 -10.23
N ASP A 284 -2.78 -6.83 -11.44
CA ASP A 284 -3.69 -7.95 -11.78
C ASP A 284 -3.04 -9.32 -11.52
N GLY A 285 -1.71 -9.37 -11.48
CA GLY A 285 -0.92 -10.56 -11.23
C GLY A 285 -0.51 -10.72 -9.76
N THR A 286 0.72 -11.16 -9.53
CA THR A 286 1.31 -11.22 -8.20
C THR A 286 2.47 -10.22 -8.07
N LEU A 287 2.38 -9.33 -7.08
CA LEU A 287 3.50 -8.52 -6.63
C LEU A 287 3.99 -9.02 -5.26
N GLN A 288 5.28 -9.26 -5.12
CA GLN A 288 5.92 -9.55 -3.83
C GLN A 288 6.96 -8.49 -3.53
N ASN A 289 6.77 -7.77 -2.43
CA ASN A 289 7.79 -6.93 -1.82
C ASN A 289 8.50 -7.73 -0.73
N SER A 290 9.72 -8.15 -0.98
CA SER A 290 10.48 -9.07 -0.11
C SER A 290 10.91 -8.41 1.20
N GLN A 291 11.33 -9.24 2.16
CA GLN A 291 11.82 -8.76 3.45
C GLN A 291 13.06 -7.86 3.26
N GLY A 292 13.05 -6.68 3.89
CA GLY A 292 14.12 -5.68 3.76
C GLY A 292 14.05 -4.83 2.48
N ALA A 293 13.10 -5.11 1.58
CA ALA A 293 12.84 -4.30 0.40
C ALA A 293 11.92 -3.11 0.71
N GLN A 294 12.02 -2.07 -0.11
CA GLN A 294 11.20 -0.86 -0.05
C GLN A 294 10.41 -0.71 -1.35
N LEU A 295 9.09 -0.54 -1.22
CA LEU A 295 8.19 -0.20 -2.31
C LEU A 295 7.44 1.09 -1.99
N ILE A 296 7.73 2.16 -2.73
CA ILE A 296 6.94 3.39 -2.68
C ILE A 296 6.11 3.46 -3.95
N ALA A 297 4.81 3.62 -3.81
CA ALA A 297 3.90 3.84 -4.91
C ALA A 297 3.03 5.08 -4.66
N ASN A 298 2.54 5.71 -5.71
CA ASN A 298 1.52 6.75 -5.58
C ASN A 298 0.15 6.09 -5.36
N THR A 299 -0.53 5.72 -6.46
CA THR A 299 -1.81 5.00 -6.45
C THR A 299 -1.57 3.51 -6.64
N VAL A 300 -2.18 2.67 -5.80
CA VAL A 300 -2.08 1.20 -5.91
C VAL A 300 -3.46 0.59 -6.05
N ASN A 301 -3.68 -0.15 -7.13
CA ASN A 301 -4.88 -0.93 -7.37
C ASN A 301 -4.54 -2.42 -7.37
N ILE A 302 -5.01 -3.14 -6.36
CA ILE A 302 -4.72 -4.55 -6.16
C ILE A 302 -5.92 -5.34 -6.67
N ASN A 303 -5.82 -5.91 -7.87
CA ASN A 303 -6.83 -6.79 -8.46
C ASN A 303 -6.45 -8.27 -8.30
N GLY A 304 -5.15 -8.57 -8.31
CA GLY A 304 -4.59 -9.91 -8.10
C GLY A 304 -4.13 -10.12 -6.66
N THR A 305 -2.84 -10.36 -6.46
CA THR A 305 -2.26 -10.57 -5.12
C THR A 305 -1.04 -9.67 -4.90
N LEU A 306 -1.00 -8.98 -3.76
CA LEU A 306 0.16 -8.26 -3.29
C LEU A 306 0.60 -8.83 -1.94
N ARG A 307 1.87 -9.23 -1.85
CA ARG A 307 2.49 -9.72 -0.62
C ARG A 307 3.58 -8.75 -0.16
N ASN A 308 3.37 -8.12 0.99
CA ASN A 308 4.34 -7.17 1.56
C ASN A 308 5.06 -7.77 2.77
N PHE A 309 6.30 -8.24 2.58
CA PHE A 309 7.20 -8.68 3.66
C PHE A 309 8.17 -7.58 4.13
N GLY A 310 8.30 -6.50 3.36
CA GLY A 310 9.20 -5.37 3.63
C GLY A 310 8.45 -4.12 4.13
N TYR A 311 8.89 -2.96 3.66
CA TYR A 311 8.18 -1.69 3.81
C TYR A 311 7.46 -1.34 2.51
N MET A 312 6.19 -0.96 2.61
CA MET A 312 5.42 -0.43 1.50
C MET A 312 4.66 0.83 1.91
N GLU A 313 4.60 1.80 1.00
CA GLU A 313 3.83 3.03 1.19
C GLU A 313 3.13 3.42 -0.11
N ALA A 314 1.81 3.56 -0.05
CA ALA A 314 0.99 4.18 -1.08
C ALA A 314 0.71 5.63 -0.67
N LEU A 315 1.19 6.59 -1.47
CA LEU A 315 1.11 8.02 -1.17
C LEU A 315 -0.24 8.64 -1.51
N ASP A 316 -0.97 8.03 -2.45
CA ASP A 316 -2.28 8.47 -2.93
C ASP A 316 -3.33 7.37 -2.73
N ASN A 317 -4.56 7.64 -3.22
CA ASN A 317 -5.70 6.73 -3.09
C ASN A 317 -5.36 5.31 -3.54
N SER A 318 -5.91 4.31 -2.85
CA SER A 318 -5.66 2.90 -3.13
C SER A 318 -6.95 2.10 -3.25
N THR A 319 -6.91 1.02 -4.02
CA THR A 319 -8.00 0.03 -4.08
C THR A 319 -7.49 -1.37 -3.82
N VAL A 320 -8.27 -2.16 -3.08
CA VAL A 320 -8.01 -3.58 -2.83
C VAL A 320 -9.26 -4.35 -3.22
N PHE A 321 -9.20 -4.97 -4.40
CA PHE A 321 -10.24 -5.84 -4.93
C PHE A 321 -9.81 -7.32 -4.98
N GLY A 322 -8.51 -7.58 -5.02
CA GLY A 322 -7.90 -8.88 -4.81
C GLY A 322 -7.43 -9.07 -3.37
N THR A 323 -6.25 -9.66 -3.19
CA THR A 323 -5.70 -9.99 -1.87
C THR A 323 -4.42 -9.20 -1.57
N LEU A 324 -4.41 -8.51 -0.43
CA LEU A 324 -3.23 -7.89 0.17
C LEU A 324 -2.81 -8.70 1.41
N GLU A 325 -1.71 -9.44 1.33
CA GLU A 325 -1.08 -10.10 2.46
C GLU A 325 0.03 -9.20 3.04
N ASN A 326 -0.09 -8.79 4.30
CA ASN A 326 0.85 -7.88 4.94
C ASN A 326 1.57 -8.48 6.17
N PRO A 327 2.62 -9.30 5.96
CA PRO A 327 3.59 -9.67 6.98
C PRO A 327 4.66 -8.61 7.32
N GLY A 328 4.68 -7.47 6.63
CA GLY A 328 5.59 -6.34 6.83
C GLY A 328 4.89 -5.06 7.34
N GLU A 329 5.54 -3.91 7.19
CA GLU A 329 4.90 -2.60 7.45
C GLU A 329 4.32 -2.05 6.14
N ILE A 330 3.04 -1.69 6.18
CA ILE A 330 2.39 -1.01 5.06
C ILE A 330 1.72 0.28 5.52
N ARG A 331 1.83 1.30 4.67
CA ARG A 331 1.12 2.58 4.80
C ARG A 331 0.22 2.80 3.60
N LEU A 332 -1.04 3.07 3.88
CA LEU A 332 -2.06 3.33 2.86
C LEU A 332 -2.72 4.69 3.09
N PHE A 333 -3.15 5.30 1.99
CA PHE A 333 -3.94 6.53 2.00
C PHE A 333 -5.25 6.28 1.25
N ASN A 334 -6.37 6.82 1.77
CA ASN A 334 -7.70 6.79 1.14
C ASN A 334 -8.01 5.49 0.39
N THR A 335 -8.34 4.43 1.12
CA THR A 335 -8.37 3.08 0.58
C THR A 335 -9.79 2.52 0.50
N SER A 336 -10.16 2.00 -0.67
CA SER A 336 -11.41 1.26 -0.87
C SER A 336 -11.13 -0.24 -0.99
N ILE A 337 -11.78 -1.04 -0.14
CA ILE A 337 -11.61 -2.50 -0.06
C ILE A 337 -12.96 -3.13 -0.37
N GLY A 338 -13.07 -3.89 -1.46
CA GLY A 338 -14.37 -4.36 -1.94
C GLY A 338 -14.30 -5.34 -3.09
N SER A 339 -15.39 -5.48 -3.85
CA SER A 339 -15.47 -6.38 -5.00
C SER A 339 -15.60 -5.61 -6.31
N ARG A 340 -15.15 -6.22 -7.41
CA ARG A 340 -15.43 -5.77 -8.79
C ARG A 340 -16.70 -6.39 -9.38
N GLY A 341 -17.42 -7.21 -8.61
CA GLY A 341 -18.61 -7.94 -9.08
C GLY A 341 -18.31 -9.26 -9.78
N ASP A 342 -17.05 -9.70 -9.76
CA ASP A 342 -16.54 -10.95 -10.34
C ASP A 342 -16.54 -12.13 -9.34
N GLY A 343 -17.08 -11.92 -8.14
CA GLY A 343 -17.12 -12.89 -7.05
C GLY A 343 -15.91 -12.87 -6.12
N ASN A 344 -14.83 -12.16 -6.49
CA ASN A 344 -13.71 -11.92 -5.57
C ASN A 344 -14.08 -10.79 -4.61
N ILE A 345 -13.69 -10.96 -3.35
CA ILE A 345 -13.89 -9.97 -2.30
C ILE A 345 -12.52 -9.47 -1.88
N GLY A 346 -12.31 -8.17 -2.04
CA GLY A 346 -11.11 -7.47 -1.62
C GLY A 346 -10.79 -7.78 -0.18
N THR A 347 -9.57 -8.26 0.05
CA THR A 347 -9.17 -8.81 1.34
C THR A 347 -7.80 -8.27 1.75
N ILE A 348 -7.73 -7.69 2.95
CA ILE A 348 -6.47 -7.35 3.62
C ILE A 348 -6.24 -8.33 4.76
N GLY A 349 -5.18 -9.12 4.66
CA GLY A 349 -4.66 -9.97 5.72
C GLY A 349 -3.46 -9.31 6.39
N ASN A 350 -3.68 -8.58 7.49
CA ASN A 350 -2.59 -7.94 8.24
C ASN A 350 -2.04 -8.89 9.30
N THR A 351 -0.75 -9.23 9.21
CA THR A 351 -0.06 -10.02 10.22
C THR A 351 1.11 -9.27 10.88
N TYR A 352 1.33 -7.99 10.57
CA TYR A 352 2.33 -7.18 11.27
C TYR A 352 1.85 -5.75 11.55
N THR A 353 2.11 -4.78 10.68
CA THR A 353 1.73 -3.37 10.89
C THR A 353 1.04 -2.81 9.66
N LEU A 354 -0.20 -2.38 9.83
CA LEU A 354 -0.99 -1.63 8.84
C LEU A 354 -1.23 -0.24 9.40
N LYS A 355 -0.84 0.80 8.68
CA LYS A 355 -1.19 2.18 8.97
C LYS A 355 -1.97 2.76 7.82
N ALA A 356 -3.14 3.30 8.09
CA ALA A 356 -3.98 3.95 7.10
C ALA A 356 -4.30 5.36 7.56
N THR A 357 -4.24 6.30 6.61
CA THR A 357 -4.60 7.71 6.79
C THR A 357 -5.72 8.07 5.81
N GLY A 358 -6.51 9.08 6.16
CA GLY A 358 -7.72 9.42 5.41
C GLY A 358 -8.78 8.32 5.51
N LYS A 359 -9.69 8.25 4.54
CA LYS A 359 -10.86 7.37 4.59
C LYS A 359 -10.54 5.96 4.13
N THR A 360 -10.77 4.97 5.00
CA THR A 360 -10.75 3.56 4.63
C THR A 360 -12.18 3.04 4.54
N GLN A 361 -12.62 2.63 3.36
CA GLN A 361 -13.96 2.12 3.11
C GLN A 361 -13.93 0.61 2.85
N VAL A 362 -14.69 -0.16 3.61
CA VAL A 362 -14.66 -1.62 3.60
C VAL A 362 -16.02 -2.18 3.21
N SER A 363 -16.15 -2.68 1.98
CA SER A 363 -17.21 -3.61 1.55
C SER A 363 -16.68 -5.04 1.33
N GLY A 364 -15.37 -5.25 1.56
CA GLY A 364 -14.72 -6.56 1.59
C GLY A 364 -14.28 -6.98 3.01
N LEU A 365 -13.06 -7.50 3.16
CA LEU A 365 -12.54 -8.01 4.43
C LEU A 365 -11.24 -7.30 4.86
N ILE A 366 -11.17 -6.90 6.13
CA ILE A 366 -9.90 -6.67 6.84
C ILE A 366 -9.79 -7.71 7.95
N ALA A 367 -8.72 -8.51 7.94
CA ALA A 367 -8.36 -9.44 9.00
C ALA A 367 -7.05 -8.99 9.66
N ASN A 368 -7.15 -8.42 10.85
CA ASN A 368 -6.00 -8.05 11.68
C ASN A 368 -5.66 -9.21 12.63
N ALA A 369 -4.57 -9.93 12.35
CA ALA A 369 -4.21 -11.12 13.09
C ALA A 369 -3.78 -10.84 14.53
N SER A 370 -3.85 -11.85 15.40
CA SER A 370 -3.34 -11.74 16.78
C SER A 370 -1.92 -11.21 16.82
N GLY A 371 -1.64 -10.21 17.66
CA GLY A 371 -0.34 -9.52 17.77
C GLY A 371 0.00 -8.53 16.65
N ALA A 372 -0.90 -8.29 15.68
CA ALA A 372 -0.71 -7.31 14.63
C ALA A 372 -1.31 -5.98 15.07
N VAL A 373 -0.81 -4.89 14.49
CA VAL A 373 -1.29 -3.54 14.75
C VAL A 373 -1.92 -3.00 13.47
N ALA A 374 -3.15 -2.51 13.59
CA ALA A 374 -3.85 -1.78 12.55
C ALA A 374 -4.23 -0.38 13.08
N GLU A 375 -3.65 0.66 12.50
CA GLU A 375 -3.85 2.07 12.89
C GLU A 375 -4.58 2.81 11.77
N PHE A 376 -5.74 3.40 12.07
CA PHE A 376 -6.55 4.24 11.18
C PHE A 376 -6.66 5.65 11.80
N THR A 377 -5.56 6.41 11.72
CA THR A 377 -5.39 7.66 12.49
C THR A 377 -4.82 8.77 11.64
N GLY A 378 -4.94 10.02 12.07
CA GLY A 378 -4.45 11.20 11.35
C GLY A 378 -5.58 12.05 10.77
N ASP A 379 -5.20 13.04 9.96
CA ASP A 379 -6.14 14.01 9.42
C ASP A 379 -7.19 13.32 8.53
N ASP A 380 -8.47 13.63 8.80
CA ASP A 380 -9.64 13.05 8.13
C ASP A 380 -9.71 11.51 8.15
N SER A 381 -8.99 10.86 9.07
CA SER A 381 -8.95 9.41 9.16
C SER A 381 -10.25 8.82 9.70
N GLU A 382 -10.86 7.93 8.92
CA GLU A 382 -12.11 7.25 9.28
C GLU A 382 -12.12 5.85 8.69
N LEU A 383 -12.36 4.85 9.54
CA LEU A 383 -12.64 3.48 9.12
C LEU A 383 -14.15 3.30 8.97
N THR A 384 -14.62 3.19 7.73
CA THR A 384 -16.04 2.98 7.41
C THR A 384 -16.28 1.58 6.89
N ILE A 385 -17.16 0.83 7.53
CA ILE A 385 -17.62 -0.48 7.09
C ILE A 385 -18.95 -0.32 6.38
N LEU A 386 -19.00 -0.71 5.12
CA LEU A 386 -20.15 -0.66 4.22
C LEU A 386 -20.89 -2.00 4.24
N SER A 387 -22.04 -2.05 3.56
CA SER A 387 -22.82 -3.28 3.39
C SER A 387 -21.96 -4.40 2.79
N GLY A 388 -21.97 -5.57 3.43
CA GLY A 388 -21.17 -6.74 3.05
C GLY A 388 -19.73 -6.70 3.55
N GLY A 389 -19.28 -5.56 4.10
CA GLY A 389 -17.95 -5.40 4.65
C GLY A 389 -17.79 -6.02 6.03
N VAL A 390 -16.61 -6.57 6.28
CA VAL A 390 -16.23 -7.18 7.56
C VAL A 390 -14.87 -6.67 8.00
N VAL A 391 -14.76 -6.22 9.24
CA VAL A 391 -13.48 -6.00 9.92
C VAL A 391 -13.38 -6.97 11.09
N SER A 392 -12.41 -7.88 11.01
CA SER A 392 -12.10 -8.89 12.01
C SER A 392 -10.77 -8.55 12.68
N ASN A 393 -10.80 -8.23 13.97
CA ASN A 393 -9.63 -7.85 14.76
C ASN A 393 -9.31 -8.90 15.81
N ASN A 394 -8.13 -9.52 15.73
CA ASN A 394 -7.56 -10.37 16.76
C ASN A 394 -6.30 -9.77 17.41
N GLY A 395 -5.78 -8.67 16.85
CA GLY A 395 -4.61 -7.95 17.34
C GLY A 395 -4.97 -6.69 18.12
N THR A 396 -4.23 -5.61 17.85
CA THR A 396 -4.54 -4.25 18.32
C THR A 396 -5.06 -3.42 17.15
N LEU A 397 -6.22 -2.81 17.31
CA LEU A 397 -6.79 -1.85 16.36
C LEU A 397 -6.95 -0.48 17.03
N ILE A 398 -6.46 0.56 16.37
CA ILE A 398 -6.55 1.95 16.83
C ILE A 398 -7.20 2.76 15.73
N ALA A 399 -8.25 3.52 16.03
CA ALA A 399 -8.89 4.39 15.05
C ALA A 399 -9.39 5.70 15.67
N ASP A 400 -9.25 6.79 14.91
CA ASP A 400 -9.85 8.09 15.29
C ASP A 400 -11.37 8.07 15.14
N SER A 401 -11.89 7.39 14.12
CA SER A 401 -13.32 7.20 13.89
C SER A 401 -13.58 5.82 13.29
N LEU A 402 -14.53 5.07 13.87
CA LEU A 402 -15.10 3.86 13.30
C LEU A 402 -16.59 4.10 13.02
N VAL A 403 -17.00 3.86 11.77
CA VAL A 403 -18.40 3.91 11.35
C VAL A 403 -18.80 2.55 10.78
N ILE A 404 -19.82 1.93 11.34
CA ILE A 404 -20.38 0.65 10.88
C ILE A 404 -21.76 0.93 10.30
N ASN A 405 -21.87 0.88 8.97
CA ASN A 405 -23.12 1.13 8.26
C ASN A 405 -24.01 -0.12 8.19
N ASN A 406 -25.24 0.07 7.70
CA ASN A 406 -26.19 -1.01 7.46
C ASN A 406 -25.55 -2.16 6.66
N GLY A 407 -25.65 -3.37 7.19
CA GLY A 407 -25.07 -4.59 6.60
C GLY A 407 -23.55 -4.71 6.73
N GLY A 408 -22.89 -3.80 7.45
CA GLY A 408 -21.47 -3.87 7.82
C GLY A 408 -21.27 -4.53 9.18
N TYR A 409 -20.14 -5.24 9.34
CA TYR A 409 -19.84 -6.02 10.54
C TYR A 409 -18.44 -5.74 11.07
N PHE A 410 -18.33 -5.49 12.37
CA PHE A 410 -17.06 -5.42 13.08
C PHE A 410 -16.99 -6.48 14.18
N ILE A 411 -15.88 -7.22 14.27
CA ILE A 411 -15.66 -8.25 15.28
C ILE A 411 -14.30 -8.05 15.95
N ASN A 412 -14.29 -7.80 17.27
CA ASN A 412 -13.09 -7.82 18.10
C ASN A 412 -12.98 -9.19 18.79
N GLY A 413 -11.93 -9.96 18.53
CA GLY A 413 -11.74 -11.33 19.04
C GLY A 413 -12.54 -12.36 18.23
N ASP A 414 -12.30 -12.44 16.92
CA ASP A 414 -12.95 -13.36 16.00
C ASP A 414 -12.27 -14.74 15.98
N ASN A 415 -12.96 -15.75 16.53
CA ASN A 415 -12.48 -17.14 16.54
C ASN A 415 -12.45 -17.79 15.15
N ALA A 416 -13.22 -17.27 14.19
CA ALA A 416 -13.32 -17.79 12.83
C ALA A 416 -12.49 -16.96 11.82
N GLN A 417 -11.61 -16.08 12.31
CA GLN A 417 -10.82 -15.20 11.47
C GLN A 417 -10.01 -15.99 10.43
N GLN A 418 -10.09 -15.55 9.17
CA GLN A 418 -9.29 -16.09 8.08
C GLN A 418 -7.79 -15.95 8.40
N THR A 419 -7.02 -17.02 8.14
CA THR A 419 -5.57 -17.03 8.37
C THR A 419 -4.80 -16.61 7.12
N PHE A 420 -3.70 -15.89 7.34
CA PHE A 420 -2.81 -15.39 6.29
C PHE A 420 -1.36 -15.75 6.62
N THR A 421 -0.48 -15.60 5.63
CA THR A 421 0.96 -15.81 5.82
C THR A 421 1.49 -14.96 6.97
N SER A 422 2.13 -15.63 7.93
CA SER A 422 2.66 -14.99 9.12
C SER A 422 3.99 -14.30 8.84
N SER A 423 4.25 -13.21 9.56
CA SER A 423 5.51 -12.50 9.47
C SER A 423 6.68 -13.35 10.00
N PRO A 424 7.78 -13.53 9.24
CA PRO A 424 9.01 -14.14 9.76
C PRO A 424 9.62 -13.32 10.91
N LEU A 425 9.40 -12.00 10.91
CA LEU A 425 9.83 -11.09 11.99
C LEU A 425 9.13 -11.42 13.32
N ARG A 426 7.98 -12.09 13.28
CA ARG A 426 7.26 -12.53 14.48
C ARG A 426 7.80 -13.76 15.16
N LEU A 427 8.52 -14.65 14.45
CA LEU A 427 9.11 -15.81 15.13
C LEU A 427 10.10 -15.39 16.24
N ARG A 428 10.56 -14.13 16.24
CA ARG A 428 11.41 -13.56 17.30
C ARG A 428 10.64 -12.89 18.45
N ALA A 429 9.34 -12.61 18.32
CA ALA A 429 8.57 -11.81 19.28
C ALA A 429 7.48 -12.58 20.05
N VAL A 430 7.06 -13.76 19.59
CA VAL A 430 5.94 -14.51 20.23
C VAL A 430 6.46 -15.54 21.23
N ALA A 431 6.92 -15.02 22.37
CA ALA A 431 6.99 -15.76 23.65
C ALA A 431 6.30 -14.98 24.78
N ARG A 432 5.37 -14.07 24.44
CA ARG A 432 4.56 -13.31 25.41
C ARG A 432 3.09 -13.61 25.16
N ALA A 433 2.35 -13.74 26.28
CA ALA A 433 1.00 -14.29 26.42
C ALA A 433 0.03 -13.95 25.27
N VAL A 434 -0.92 -14.86 25.02
CA VAL A 434 -2.04 -14.65 24.10
C VAL A 434 -2.79 -13.40 24.55
N ALA A 435 -2.45 -12.25 23.98
CA ALA A 435 -3.11 -10.99 24.26
C ALA A 435 -4.52 -11.09 23.70
N ARG A 436 -5.52 -10.75 24.53
CA ARG A 436 -6.90 -10.57 24.06
C ARG A 436 -6.90 -9.49 22.97
N ALA A 437 -7.74 -9.69 21.95
CA ALA A 437 -7.94 -8.69 20.93
C ALA A 437 -8.33 -7.35 21.59
N THR A 438 -7.65 -6.27 21.20
CA THR A 438 -7.83 -4.96 21.79
C THR A 438 -8.20 -3.96 20.71
N GLU A 439 -9.17 -3.11 20.99
CA GLU A 439 -9.49 -1.95 20.16
C GLU A 439 -9.55 -0.66 20.96
N GLN A 440 -9.13 0.43 20.33
CA GLN A 440 -9.12 1.78 20.88
C GLN A 440 -9.71 2.74 19.85
N LEU A 441 -10.94 3.18 20.08
CA LEU A 441 -11.69 4.01 19.14
C LEU A 441 -12.00 5.35 19.80
N LYS A 442 -11.52 6.44 19.22
CA LYS A 442 -11.85 7.77 19.75
C LYS A 442 -13.33 8.09 19.53
N ASN A 443 -13.86 7.77 18.34
CA ASN A 443 -15.29 7.86 18.03
C ASN A 443 -15.84 6.53 17.48
N LEU A 444 -16.97 6.07 18.02
CA LEU A 444 -17.70 4.89 17.54
C LEU A 444 -19.09 5.28 17.02
N THR A 445 -19.39 4.93 15.78
CA THR A 445 -20.75 4.99 15.23
C THR A 445 -21.18 3.61 14.76
N VAL A 446 -22.22 3.06 15.39
CA VAL A 446 -22.91 1.86 14.90
C VAL A 446 -24.25 2.30 14.34
N SER A 447 -24.35 2.44 13.02
CA SER A 447 -25.58 2.88 12.35
C SER A 447 -26.67 1.82 12.43
N GLU A 448 -27.93 2.20 12.18
CA GLU A 448 -29.04 1.26 12.04
C GLU A 448 -28.70 0.17 11.00
N GLY A 449 -28.94 -1.10 11.37
CA GLY A 449 -28.58 -2.27 10.57
C GLY A 449 -27.09 -2.64 10.55
N GLY A 450 -26.21 -1.85 11.17
CA GLY A 450 -24.81 -2.21 11.41
C GLY A 450 -24.67 -3.10 12.66
N SER A 451 -23.64 -3.94 12.68
CA SER A 451 -23.40 -4.87 13.80
C SER A 451 -21.95 -4.82 14.28
N LYS A 452 -21.79 -4.80 15.60
CA LYS A 452 -20.49 -4.87 16.28
C LYS A 452 -20.50 -5.98 17.32
N THR A 453 -19.47 -6.81 17.32
CA THR A 453 -19.24 -7.83 18.36
C THR A 453 -17.90 -7.59 19.04
N ASN A 454 -17.91 -7.59 20.37
CA ASN A 454 -16.72 -7.54 21.21
C ASN A 454 -16.59 -8.82 22.03
N ASN A 455 -15.54 -9.59 21.76
CA ASN A 455 -15.09 -10.75 22.54
C ASN A 455 -13.76 -10.44 23.28
N GLY A 456 -13.21 -9.23 23.11
CA GLY A 456 -11.90 -8.82 23.59
C GLY A 456 -11.99 -7.73 24.65
N ILE A 457 -11.09 -6.75 24.54
CA ILE A 457 -11.07 -5.52 25.34
C ILE A 457 -11.33 -4.36 24.38
N ALA A 458 -12.23 -3.46 24.73
CA ALA A 458 -12.59 -2.34 23.87
C ALA A 458 -12.73 -1.03 24.62
N TYR A 459 -12.14 0.04 24.06
CA TYR A 459 -12.20 1.40 24.58
C TYR A 459 -12.83 2.34 23.56
N TYR A 460 -13.82 3.12 23.99
CA TYR A 460 -14.54 4.08 23.16
C TYR A 460 -14.54 5.46 23.83
N GLY A 461 -13.91 6.47 23.24
CA GLY A 461 -13.87 7.82 23.81
C GLY A 461 -15.25 8.51 23.78
N THR A 462 -15.93 8.40 22.64
CA THR A 462 -17.32 8.85 22.44
C THR A 462 -18.00 7.97 21.40
N GLY A 463 -19.33 8.03 21.31
CA GLY A 463 -20.02 7.32 20.24
C GLY A 463 -21.55 7.29 20.31
N SER A 464 -22.14 6.76 19.24
CA SER A 464 -23.58 6.54 19.08
C SER A 464 -23.86 5.13 18.57
N ILE A 465 -24.78 4.43 19.21
CA ILE A 465 -25.22 3.08 18.86
C ILE A 465 -26.69 3.14 18.45
N ALA A 466 -26.94 2.93 17.16
CA ALA A 466 -28.26 2.79 16.55
C ALA A 466 -28.51 1.40 15.95
N GLY A 467 -27.45 0.62 15.74
CA GLY A 467 -27.51 -0.80 15.35
C GLY A 467 -27.34 -1.75 16.53
N GLU A 468 -26.79 -2.93 16.25
CA GLU A 468 -26.56 -3.98 17.25
C GLU A 468 -25.11 -3.95 17.76
N PHE A 469 -24.95 -4.00 19.08
CA PHE A 469 -23.68 -4.20 19.75
C PHE A 469 -23.79 -5.45 20.64
N VAL A 470 -22.89 -6.42 20.46
CA VAL A 470 -22.76 -7.60 21.32
C VAL A 470 -21.49 -7.49 22.14
N ASN A 471 -21.61 -7.49 23.47
CA ASN A 471 -20.48 -7.64 24.40
C ASN A 471 -20.52 -9.04 24.99
N ALA A 472 -19.65 -9.93 24.52
CA ALA A 472 -19.70 -11.34 24.86
C ALA A 472 -19.27 -11.63 26.31
N ALA A 473 -19.56 -12.84 26.78
CA ALA A 473 -19.12 -13.30 28.10
C ALA A 473 -17.59 -13.22 28.23
N GLY A 474 -17.11 -12.64 29.34
CA GLY A 474 -15.70 -12.40 29.59
C GLY A 474 -15.10 -11.20 28.82
N ALA A 475 -15.85 -10.57 27.90
CA ALA A 475 -15.42 -9.36 27.20
C ALA A 475 -15.51 -8.13 28.11
N GLU A 476 -14.64 -7.14 27.85
CA GLU A 476 -14.62 -5.86 28.55
C GLU A 476 -14.81 -4.72 27.56
N ALA A 477 -15.72 -3.81 27.87
CA ALA A 477 -15.99 -2.61 27.09
C ALA A 477 -16.02 -1.38 28.01
N TYR A 478 -15.38 -0.30 27.57
CA TYR A 478 -15.30 0.98 28.27
C TYR A 478 -15.81 2.08 27.34
N GLY A 479 -16.97 2.67 27.66
CA GLY A 479 -17.56 3.78 26.93
C GLY A 479 -17.39 5.09 27.69
N GLY A 480 -16.76 6.08 27.05
CA GLY A 480 -16.40 7.35 27.67
C GLY A 480 -15.09 7.28 28.45
N VAL A 481 -15.10 7.82 29.67
CA VAL A 481 -13.88 7.96 30.46
C VAL A 481 -13.27 6.61 30.84
N SER A 482 -11.99 6.43 30.53
CA SER A 482 -11.22 5.22 30.76
C SER A 482 -9.72 5.52 30.92
N ASP A 483 -8.92 4.48 31.12
CA ASP A 483 -7.45 4.62 31.20
C ASP A 483 -6.82 5.02 29.86
N ILE A 484 -7.52 4.78 28.74
CA ILE A 484 -7.09 5.18 27.39
C ILE A 484 -7.63 6.56 27.03
N PHE A 485 -8.92 6.82 27.32
CA PHE A 485 -9.59 8.08 27.03
C PHE A 485 -9.97 8.78 28.33
N VAL A 486 -9.03 9.53 28.91
CA VAL A 486 -9.23 10.24 30.19
C VAL A 486 -10.25 11.38 30.09
N ASP A 487 -10.49 11.88 28.88
CA ASP A 487 -11.43 12.94 28.52
C ASP A 487 -12.61 12.43 27.67
N GLY A 488 -12.86 11.12 27.69
CA GLY A 488 -13.98 10.50 26.98
C GLY A 488 -15.32 11.11 27.41
N SER A 489 -16.21 11.36 26.44
CA SER A 489 -17.49 12.04 26.70
C SER A 489 -18.64 11.07 27.06
N GLY A 490 -18.52 9.79 26.72
CA GLY A 490 -19.55 8.79 26.97
C GLY A 490 -20.25 8.29 25.70
N LEU A 491 -21.35 7.55 25.86
CA LEU A 491 -22.04 6.90 24.74
C LEU A 491 -23.54 7.27 24.69
N GLY A 492 -24.04 7.46 23.48
CA GLY A 492 -25.47 7.51 23.18
C GLY A 492 -25.96 6.18 22.60
N ILE A 493 -27.14 5.73 23.02
CA ILE A 493 -27.84 4.59 22.44
C ILE A 493 -29.18 5.12 21.94
N THR A 494 -29.41 5.08 20.63
CA THR A 494 -30.64 5.59 20.04
C THR A 494 -31.81 4.63 20.29
N ASN A 495 -33.03 5.04 19.98
CA ASN A 495 -34.23 4.22 20.12
C ASN A 495 -34.22 2.90 19.31
N THR A 496 -33.41 2.80 18.26
CA THR A 496 -33.19 1.56 17.49
C THR A 496 -31.98 0.76 17.98
N GLY A 497 -31.10 1.40 18.76
CA GLY A 497 -29.87 0.81 19.24
C GLY A 497 -30.09 -0.29 20.27
N SER A 498 -29.29 -1.35 20.17
CA SER A 498 -29.32 -2.47 21.11
C SER A 498 -27.93 -2.89 21.54
N ILE A 499 -27.70 -2.96 22.84
CA ILE A 499 -26.53 -3.60 23.44
C ILE A 499 -26.98 -4.92 24.08
N LYS A 500 -26.39 -6.02 23.63
CA LYS A 500 -26.50 -7.36 24.24
C LYS A 500 -25.25 -7.61 25.07
N ASN A 501 -25.35 -7.41 26.39
CA ASN A 501 -24.25 -7.48 27.32
C ASN A 501 -24.27 -8.79 28.12
N ALA A 502 -23.32 -9.69 27.85
CA ALA A 502 -23.00 -10.85 28.66
C ALA A 502 -21.66 -10.72 29.42
N GLY A 503 -20.84 -9.72 29.04
CA GLY A 503 -19.57 -9.40 29.69
C GLY A 503 -19.68 -8.24 30.69
N THR A 504 -18.60 -7.46 30.80
CA THR A 504 -18.58 -6.22 31.58
C THR A 504 -18.61 -5.03 30.65
N PHE A 505 -19.55 -4.10 30.87
CA PHE A 505 -19.63 -2.82 30.17
C PHE A 505 -19.56 -1.68 31.18
N THR A 506 -18.49 -0.90 31.12
CA THR A 506 -18.30 0.29 31.96
C THR A 506 -18.65 1.54 31.17
N PHE A 507 -19.55 2.36 31.69
CA PHE A 507 -19.83 3.70 31.19
C PHE A 507 -19.21 4.73 32.13
N GLY A 508 -18.38 5.62 31.58
CA GLY A 508 -17.85 6.80 32.26
C GLY A 508 -18.20 8.08 31.48
N GLY A 509 -18.22 9.23 32.13
CA GLY A 509 -18.74 10.45 31.53
C GLY A 509 -20.27 10.39 31.43
N THR A 510 -20.82 10.33 30.22
CA THR A 510 -22.28 10.33 30.02
C THR A 510 -22.81 9.02 29.42
N LEU A 511 -24.04 8.67 29.80
CA LEU A 511 -24.84 7.69 29.08
C LEU A 511 -26.18 8.36 28.72
N ASN A 512 -26.54 8.32 27.45
CA ASN A 512 -27.88 8.71 26.99
C ASN A 512 -28.53 7.50 26.31
N ASN A 513 -29.28 6.70 27.07
CA ASN A 513 -29.95 5.52 26.54
C ASN A 513 -31.41 5.81 26.17
N SER A 514 -31.74 5.68 24.89
CA SER A 514 -33.13 5.61 24.39
C SER A 514 -33.49 4.23 23.82
N GLY A 515 -32.52 3.33 23.69
CA GLY A 515 -32.68 2.00 23.12
C GLY A 515 -32.74 0.91 24.18
N SER A 516 -32.08 -0.22 23.94
CA SER A 516 -32.05 -1.35 24.89
C SER A 516 -30.63 -1.73 25.29
N ILE A 517 -30.39 -1.96 26.58
CA ILE A 517 -29.23 -2.68 27.10
C ILE A 517 -29.75 -3.93 27.82
N THR A 518 -29.41 -5.12 27.34
CA THR A 518 -29.97 -6.38 27.85
C THR A 518 -28.92 -7.47 27.99
N GLY A 519 -29.10 -8.41 28.91
CA GLY A 519 -28.30 -9.65 29.01
C GLY A 519 -27.69 -9.87 30.38
N ASP A 520 -27.11 -11.05 30.61
CA ASP A 520 -26.71 -11.50 31.95
C ASP A 520 -25.41 -10.87 32.48
N GLY A 521 -24.82 -9.92 31.73
CA GLY A 521 -23.57 -9.26 32.08
C GLY A 521 -23.67 -8.20 33.16
N LEU A 522 -22.51 -7.62 33.50
CA LEU A 522 -22.35 -6.51 34.45
C LEU A 522 -22.35 -5.16 33.70
N ILE A 523 -23.13 -4.20 34.18
CA ILE A 523 -22.95 -2.78 33.87
C ILE A 523 -22.27 -2.09 35.05
N VAL A 524 -21.27 -1.26 34.76
CA VAL A 524 -20.64 -0.37 35.74
C VAL A 524 -20.88 1.07 35.32
N PHE A 525 -21.51 1.86 36.19
CA PHE A 525 -21.50 3.32 36.06
C PHE A 525 -20.34 3.87 36.87
N LYS A 526 -19.33 4.40 36.18
CA LYS A 526 -18.10 4.86 36.78
C LYS A 526 -18.06 6.37 36.79
N ARG A 527 -17.78 6.94 37.96
CA ARG A 527 -17.53 8.37 38.12
C ARG A 527 -16.16 8.76 37.53
N ALA A 528 -16.13 9.81 36.72
CA ALA A 528 -14.95 10.41 36.15
C ALA A 528 -14.67 11.79 36.76
N GLY A 529 -13.93 11.83 37.88
CA GLY A 529 -13.40 13.11 38.39
C GLY A 529 -14.43 14.23 38.66
N LEU A 530 -14.04 15.48 38.42
CA LEU A 530 -14.62 16.70 39.03
C LEU A 530 -15.91 17.27 38.39
N GLY A 531 -16.67 16.57 37.53
CA GLY A 531 -17.93 17.15 37.06
C GLY A 531 -18.85 16.31 36.15
N ASN A 532 -20.13 16.27 36.55
CA ASN A 532 -21.34 15.94 35.77
C ASN A 532 -21.39 14.62 34.98
N ASP A 533 -20.89 13.51 35.53
CA ASP A 533 -21.31 12.19 35.04
C ASP A 533 -22.83 12.06 35.19
N THR A 534 -23.54 11.97 34.07
CA THR A 534 -24.99 11.86 34.06
C THR A 534 -25.38 10.64 33.23
N PHE A 535 -26.04 9.70 33.89
CA PHE A 535 -26.51 8.46 33.27
C PHE A 535 -28.02 8.56 33.11
N THR A 536 -28.46 8.88 31.90
CA THR A 536 -29.86 9.10 31.54
C THR A 536 -30.42 7.90 30.81
N ASN A 537 -31.58 7.41 31.24
CA ASN A 537 -32.30 6.31 30.62
C ASN A 537 -33.74 6.68 30.30
N ALA A 538 -34.07 6.65 29.01
CA ALA A 538 -35.42 6.69 28.46
C ALA A 538 -35.83 5.35 27.82
N GLY A 539 -34.87 4.43 27.68
CA GLY A 539 -35.03 3.12 27.07
C GLY A 539 -35.12 1.98 28.09
N GLN A 540 -34.72 0.79 27.70
CA GLN A 540 -34.68 -0.40 28.55
C GLN A 540 -33.26 -0.71 29.00
N ILE A 541 -33.07 -0.97 30.29
CA ILE A 541 -31.87 -1.59 30.85
C ILE A 541 -32.33 -2.80 31.67
N ASN A 542 -31.94 -4.00 31.25
CA ASN A 542 -32.24 -5.24 31.98
C ASN A 542 -30.99 -6.14 31.98
N VAL A 543 -30.25 -6.13 33.08
CA VAL A 543 -28.93 -6.78 33.15
C VAL A 543 -28.74 -7.74 34.31
N GLY A 544 -27.78 -8.65 34.22
CA GLY A 544 -27.46 -9.58 35.30
C GLY A 544 -26.97 -8.89 36.57
N SER A 545 -26.14 -7.85 36.43
CA SER A 545 -25.67 -7.06 37.56
C SER A 545 -25.46 -5.59 37.24
N LEU A 546 -25.64 -4.73 38.24
CA LEU A 546 -25.36 -3.30 38.18
C LEU A 546 -24.41 -2.88 39.32
N GLU A 547 -23.34 -2.17 38.99
CA GLU A 547 -22.48 -1.49 39.94
C GLU A 547 -22.52 0.01 39.70
N ALA A 548 -22.97 0.77 40.70
CA ALA A 548 -23.07 2.23 40.61
C ALA A 548 -22.85 2.86 41.98
N ASP A 549 -21.66 3.37 42.25
CA ASP A 549 -21.34 4.06 43.49
C ASP A 549 -21.14 5.56 43.27
N ASN A 550 -21.80 6.39 44.08
CA ASN A 550 -21.66 7.85 44.04
C ASN A 550 -21.98 8.44 42.66
N ILE A 551 -23.07 7.97 42.06
CA ILE A 551 -23.54 8.28 40.71
C ILE A 551 -24.80 9.14 40.75
N LYS A 552 -24.98 9.99 39.73
CA LYS A 552 -26.27 10.59 39.40
C LYS A 552 -26.92 9.85 38.23
N TYR A 553 -28.04 9.18 38.52
CA TYR A 553 -28.84 8.46 37.54
C TYR A 553 -30.19 9.16 37.33
N VAL A 554 -30.62 9.26 36.07
CA VAL A 554 -31.89 9.88 35.69
C VAL A 554 -32.69 8.92 34.82
N GLN A 555 -33.87 8.51 35.28
CA GLN A 555 -34.83 7.74 34.50
C GLN A 555 -35.95 8.66 34.01
N THR A 556 -36.19 8.70 32.70
CA THR A 556 -37.20 9.57 32.09
C THR A 556 -38.36 8.81 31.43
N ALA A 557 -38.12 7.59 30.95
CA ALA A 557 -39.09 6.69 30.33
C ALA A 557 -38.51 5.27 30.29
N GLY A 558 -39.24 4.26 29.85
CA GLY A 558 -38.71 2.90 29.72
C GLY A 558 -38.49 2.22 31.07
N SER A 559 -37.47 1.37 31.20
CA SER A 559 -37.24 0.57 32.41
C SER A 559 -35.76 0.39 32.80
N LEU A 560 -35.52 0.18 34.10
CA LEU A 560 -34.26 -0.32 34.67
C LEU A 560 -34.54 -1.50 35.61
N SER A 561 -33.85 -2.61 35.39
CA SER A 561 -33.80 -3.77 36.29
C SER A 561 -32.43 -4.43 36.29
N SER A 562 -32.06 -5.02 37.42
CA SER A 562 -30.95 -5.97 37.50
C SER A 562 -31.26 -7.14 38.43
N ALA A 563 -30.62 -8.29 38.19
CA ALA A 563 -30.80 -9.47 39.04
C ALA A 563 -29.96 -9.39 40.34
N SER A 564 -28.82 -8.71 40.28
CA SER A 564 -27.90 -8.51 41.40
C SER A 564 -27.17 -7.17 41.26
N GLY A 565 -26.37 -6.82 42.28
CA GLY A 565 -25.74 -5.50 42.36
C GLY A 565 -26.78 -4.38 42.46
N TRP A 566 -26.37 -3.18 42.87
CA TRP A 566 -27.28 -2.03 42.85
C TRP A 566 -26.52 -0.71 43.01
N PHE A 567 -27.28 0.36 43.14
CA PHE A 567 -26.76 1.67 43.53
C PHE A 567 -26.24 1.67 44.98
N SER A 568 -25.17 2.41 45.22
CA SER A 568 -24.72 2.86 46.55
C SER A 568 -24.35 4.35 46.53
N ASN A 569 -24.59 5.05 47.63
CA ASN A 569 -24.25 6.46 47.81
C ASN A 569 -24.69 7.38 46.65
N SER A 570 -25.75 7.01 45.93
CA SER A 570 -26.11 7.59 44.63
C SER A 570 -27.39 8.43 44.71
N THR A 571 -27.56 9.34 43.75
CA THR A 571 -28.82 10.07 43.53
C THR A 571 -29.53 9.48 42.32
N VAL A 572 -30.77 9.03 42.52
CA VAL A 572 -31.60 8.41 41.48
C VAL A 572 -32.85 9.26 41.28
N ASP A 573 -32.89 10.01 40.19
CA ASP A 573 -34.04 10.84 39.81
C ASP A 573 -34.94 10.05 38.86
N LEU A 574 -36.09 9.59 39.35
CA LEU A 574 -37.09 8.86 38.54
C LEU A 574 -38.19 9.83 38.13
N THR A 575 -38.08 10.38 36.93
CA THR A 575 -39.02 11.37 36.38
C THR A 575 -40.15 10.70 35.57
N GLY A 576 -39.89 9.51 35.01
CA GLY A 576 -40.88 8.68 34.32
C GLY A 576 -40.35 7.27 34.05
N GLY A 577 -41.21 6.34 33.63
CA GLY A 577 -40.83 4.93 33.42
C GLY A 577 -40.82 4.09 34.69
N THR A 578 -40.12 2.96 34.66
CA THR A 578 -40.09 1.99 35.77
C THR A 578 -38.68 1.64 36.24
N ILE A 579 -38.50 1.49 37.54
CA ILE A 579 -37.31 0.87 38.14
C ILE A 579 -37.78 -0.34 38.94
N GLU A 580 -37.06 -1.47 38.87
CA GLU A 580 -37.37 -2.68 39.63
C GLU A 580 -36.11 -3.32 40.21
N HIS A 581 -36.12 -3.61 41.52
CA HIS A 581 -35.03 -4.32 42.19
C HIS A 581 -35.47 -4.96 43.52
N ALA A 582 -34.69 -5.89 44.07
CA ALA A 582 -35.02 -6.55 45.34
C ALA A 582 -34.84 -5.63 46.57
N VAL A 583 -33.87 -4.71 46.52
CA VAL A 583 -33.47 -3.84 47.65
C VAL A 583 -33.21 -2.39 47.20
N LEU A 584 -33.22 -1.45 48.15
CA LEU A 584 -32.89 -0.03 47.89
C LEU A 584 -31.40 0.25 47.71
N GLY A 585 -30.51 -0.66 48.14
CA GLY A 585 -29.08 -0.36 48.25
C GLY A 585 -28.78 0.63 49.38
N SER A 586 -27.50 0.93 49.62
CA SER A 586 -27.08 1.68 50.81
C SER A 586 -26.74 3.14 50.48
N GLY A 587 -27.26 4.08 51.28
CA GLY A 587 -26.90 5.49 51.22
C GLY A 587 -27.44 6.24 50.00
N ASN A 588 -28.42 5.68 49.29
CA ASN A 588 -28.99 6.31 48.10
C ASN A 588 -30.05 7.34 48.45
N THR A 589 -30.29 8.26 47.52
CA THR A 589 -31.44 9.18 47.53
C THR A 589 -32.26 8.96 46.26
N TYR A 590 -33.46 8.42 46.43
CA TYR A 590 -34.43 8.22 45.35
C TYR A 590 -35.42 9.38 45.31
N ASN A 591 -35.45 10.12 44.20
CA ASN A 591 -36.43 11.17 43.97
C ASN A 591 -37.43 10.70 42.91
N LEU A 592 -38.55 10.12 43.37
CA LEU A 592 -39.58 9.59 42.49
C LEU A 592 -40.57 10.70 42.13
N GLY A 593 -40.86 10.87 40.85
CA GLY A 593 -41.70 11.96 40.33
C GLY A 593 -40.99 13.32 40.28
N ALA A 594 -39.66 13.31 40.20
CA ALA A 594 -38.83 14.52 40.19
C ALA A 594 -38.91 15.26 38.83
N GLY A 595 -40.04 15.88 38.49
CA GLY A 595 -40.09 16.64 37.22
C GLY A 595 -41.43 17.12 36.69
N SER A 596 -42.58 16.71 37.23
CA SER A 596 -43.87 17.11 36.64
C SER A 596 -44.99 17.37 37.64
N GLY A 597 -45.67 18.49 37.43
CA GLY A 597 -46.86 18.90 38.19
C GLY A 597 -48.12 18.11 37.87
N SER A 598 -48.10 17.20 36.89
CA SER A 598 -49.26 16.36 36.53
C SER A 598 -48.88 15.10 35.73
N ASN A 599 -49.20 13.92 36.27
CA ASN A 599 -49.42 12.63 35.61
C ASN A 599 -48.27 11.93 34.82
N ASP A 600 -47.00 12.11 35.17
CA ASP A 600 -45.96 11.17 34.69
C ASP A 600 -45.91 9.95 35.61
N ALA A 601 -46.34 8.78 35.13
CA ALA A 601 -46.43 7.54 35.91
C ALA A 601 -45.05 6.90 36.17
N ALA A 602 -44.21 7.57 36.96
CA ALA A 602 -42.98 7.02 37.52
C ALA A 602 -43.29 5.89 38.51
N THR A 603 -42.81 4.67 38.26
CA THR A 603 -43.02 3.53 39.17
C THR A 603 -41.69 2.96 39.63
N PHE A 604 -41.46 2.89 40.94
CA PHE A 604 -40.36 2.12 41.51
C PHE A 604 -40.95 0.91 42.23
N THR A 605 -40.57 -0.30 41.85
CA THR A 605 -40.88 -1.54 42.56
C THR A 605 -39.64 -2.00 43.32
N VAL A 606 -39.76 -2.14 44.63
CA VAL A 606 -38.69 -2.68 45.48
C VAL A 606 -39.20 -3.84 46.33
N GLY A 607 -38.48 -4.97 46.34
CA GLY A 607 -38.88 -6.13 47.15
C GLY A 607 -39.06 -5.76 48.63
N THR A 608 -38.01 -5.23 49.24
CA THR A 608 -38.02 -4.74 50.63
C THR A 608 -37.73 -3.24 50.70
N LEU A 609 -38.65 -2.51 51.33
CA LEU A 609 -38.50 -1.10 51.70
C LEU A 609 -37.99 -1.00 53.15
N ASP A 610 -36.71 -0.64 53.31
CA ASP A 610 -36.03 -0.49 54.59
C ASP A 610 -35.45 0.93 54.79
N SER A 611 -34.67 1.12 55.86
CA SER A 611 -34.06 2.40 56.21
C SER A 611 -32.65 2.62 55.63
N SER A 612 -32.23 1.78 54.68
CA SER A 612 -30.87 1.86 54.08
C SER A 612 -30.66 3.06 53.17
N SER A 613 -31.75 3.65 52.64
CA SER A 613 -31.72 4.76 51.70
C SER A 613 -32.91 5.72 51.90
N VAL A 614 -32.76 6.95 51.42
CA VAL A 614 -33.83 7.95 51.44
C VAL A 614 -34.70 7.82 50.19
N VAL A 615 -36.03 7.80 50.36
CA VAL A 615 -36.99 7.73 49.24
C VAL A 615 -38.00 8.86 49.33
N ASN A 616 -37.98 9.78 48.38
CA ASN A 616 -38.94 10.87 48.23
C ASN A 616 -39.98 10.51 47.17
N ILE A 617 -41.23 10.30 47.58
CA ILE A 617 -42.35 9.91 46.72
C ILE A 617 -43.20 11.13 46.39
N ASN A 618 -42.84 11.84 45.31
CA ASN A 618 -43.53 13.05 44.88
C ASN A 618 -44.80 12.75 44.09
N ARG A 619 -45.60 13.79 43.83
CA ARG A 619 -46.81 13.71 42.99
C ARG A 619 -46.50 13.04 41.64
N GLY A 620 -47.38 12.14 41.21
CA GLY A 620 -47.23 11.39 39.95
C GLY A 620 -46.49 10.06 40.10
N ALA A 621 -45.70 9.87 41.15
CA ALA A 621 -44.95 8.64 41.37
C ALA A 621 -45.70 7.59 42.21
N THR A 622 -45.41 6.31 41.94
CA THR A 622 -45.81 5.17 42.77
C THR A 622 -44.57 4.40 43.22
N LEU A 623 -44.40 4.22 44.53
CA LEU A 623 -43.50 3.22 45.11
C LEU A 623 -44.32 1.96 45.43
N ARG A 624 -43.92 0.82 44.88
CA ARG A 624 -44.48 -0.51 45.18
C ARG A 624 -43.48 -1.30 46.01
N THR A 625 -43.96 -1.93 47.08
CA THR A 625 -43.12 -2.84 47.86
C THR A 625 -43.93 -4.01 48.41
N GLU A 626 -43.26 -5.16 48.58
CA GLU A 626 -43.87 -6.35 49.17
C GLU A 626 -43.67 -6.39 50.68
N HIS A 627 -42.53 -5.89 51.18
CA HIS A 627 -42.18 -5.92 52.59
C HIS A 627 -41.67 -4.58 53.12
N ILE A 628 -42.20 -4.12 54.26
CA ILE A 628 -41.76 -2.90 54.94
C ILE A 628 -40.95 -3.28 56.19
N ALA A 629 -39.65 -2.92 56.20
CA ALA A 629 -38.69 -3.29 57.23
C ALA A 629 -37.89 -2.06 57.74
N MET A 630 -38.59 -1.01 58.16
CA MET A 630 -37.99 0.24 58.67
C MET A 630 -37.47 0.10 60.11
N ASP A 631 -36.33 0.71 60.43
CA ASP A 631 -35.65 0.60 61.74
C ASP A 631 -35.96 1.77 62.72
N GLY A 632 -37.07 2.48 62.49
CA GLY A 632 -37.51 3.63 63.30
C GLY A 632 -36.98 4.98 62.82
N HIS A 633 -36.07 4.99 61.83
CA HIS A 633 -35.65 6.20 61.14
C HIS A 633 -36.60 6.57 59.99
N LYS A 634 -36.94 7.86 59.87
CA LYS A 634 -37.80 8.37 58.78
C LYS A 634 -36.97 8.60 57.52
N THR A 635 -36.83 7.56 56.71
CA THR A 635 -36.07 7.63 55.44
C THR A 635 -36.98 7.68 54.21
N THR A 636 -38.26 7.33 54.33
CA THR A 636 -39.25 7.41 53.23
C THR A 636 -40.25 8.54 53.46
N ASN A 637 -40.36 9.44 52.48
CA ASN A 637 -41.19 10.65 52.53
C ASN A 637 -42.29 10.60 51.47
N LEU A 638 -43.56 10.54 51.90
CA LEU A 638 -44.71 10.62 51.01
C LEU A 638 -45.09 12.10 50.76
N GLN A 639 -44.64 12.65 49.64
CA GLN A 639 -44.75 14.09 49.29
C GLN A 639 -45.81 14.36 48.21
N GLY A 640 -46.87 13.54 48.17
CA GLY A 640 -47.99 13.67 47.24
C GLY A 640 -48.08 12.55 46.19
N GLY A 641 -47.17 11.58 46.19
CA GLY A 641 -47.28 10.36 45.39
C GLY A 641 -48.05 9.23 46.09
N ARG A 642 -47.85 7.99 45.62
CA ARG A 642 -48.51 6.79 46.14
C ARG A 642 -47.50 5.78 46.67
N LEU A 643 -47.70 5.32 47.90
CA LEU A 643 -47.10 4.09 48.41
C LEU A 643 -48.10 2.95 48.22
N SER A 644 -47.67 1.83 47.66
CA SER A 644 -48.48 0.64 47.43
C SER A 644 -47.77 -0.57 48.03
N THR A 645 -48.46 -1.26 48.93
CA THR A 645 -47.95 -2.43 49.66
C THR A 645 -49.07 -3.43 49.91
N THR A 646 -48.77 -4.62 50.41
CA THR A 646 -49.78 -5.58 50.86
C THR A 646 -50.41 -5.13 52.19
N LEU A 647 -51.67 -5.53 52.42
CA LEU A 647 -52.52 -5.02 53.50
C LEU A 647 -51.99 -5.37 54.91
N ASP A 648 -51.46 -6.58 55.04
CA ASP A 648 -50.83 -7.13 56.25
C ASP A 648 -49.58 -6.35 56.69
N GLN A 649 -48.91 -5.64 55.77
CA GLN A 649 -47.75 -4.80 56.11
C GLN A 649 -48.17 -3.52 56.85
N VAL A 650 -49.44 -3.10 56.76
CA VAL A 650 -49.94 -1.87 57.40
C VAL A 650 -50.76 -2.18 58.65
N PHE A 651 -51.47 -3.30 58.66
CA PHE A 651 -52.38 -3.67 59.74
C PHE A 651 -52.01 -5.05 60.29
N ALA A 652 -51.44 -5.08 61.51
CA ALA A 652 -51.02 -6.31 62.18
C ALA A 652 -52.20 -7.21 62.63
N ASP A 653 -53.37 -6.61 62.90
CA ASP A 653 -54.51 -7.27 63.57
C ASP A 653 -55.82 -7.15 62.76
N LEU A 654 -55.79 -7.42 61.45
CA LEU A 654 -57.01 -7.48 60.65
C LEU A 654 -57.75 -8.81 60.87
N ASP A 655 -58.94 -8.74 61.46
CA ASP A 655 -59.86 -9.90 61.56
C ASP A 655 -60.52 -10.16 60.20
N TYR A 656 -60.00 -11.16 59.49
CA TYR A 656 -60.45 -11.55 58.15
C TYR A 656 -61.87 -12.18 58.13
N SER A 657 -62.50 -12.43 59.27
CA SER A 657 -63.85 -13.03 59.34
C SER A 657 -64.99 -12.10 58.86
N THR A 658 -64.71 -10.81 58.64
CA THR A 658 -65.69 -9.80 58.23
C THR A 658 -65.58 -9.38 56.75
N LEU A 659 -64.56 -9.87 56.03
CA LEU A 659 -64.41 -9.64 54.60
C LEU A 659 -65.28 -10.65 53.82
N ASN A 660 -66.48 -10.23 53.41
CA ASN A 660 -67.24 -10.94 52.38
C ASN A 660 -66.47 -10.84 51.05
N LEU A 661 -65.74 -11.90 50.71
CA LEU A 661 -65.13 -12.13 49.40
C LEU A 661 -66.19 -12.44 48.33
#